data_AF-A0A0C1FTV6-F1
#
_entry.id   AF-A0A0C1FTV6-F1
#
_cell.length_a   1.000
_cell.length_b   1.000
_cell.length_c   1.000
_cell.angle_alpha   90.00
_cell.angle_beta   90.00
_cell.angle_gamma   90.00
#
_symmetry.space_group_name_H-M   'P 1'
#
loop_
_entity.id
_entity.type
_entity.pdbx_description
1 polymer ?
#
loop_
_entity_poly.entity_id
_entity_poly.type
_entity_poly.pdbx_seq_one_letter_code
_entity_poly.pdbx_strand_id
1 'polypeptide(L)'
;MPKPDWLADLLATLKGTGGKDKIAGSTSDDVIEAGGGADTVAGEEGNDVIDGGAGDDVIYGDMGDGFDQGADASPIELKIGNIQSISHDGSTGAAGNYAVFSDVATLEDGTSIWGKLVLVEKSNANMSVEFGYTDGAEILLDGDQAGDQATFRLEFFDPATGEPVYLNSTATFNDIDDNSGYGDAEAVIIDGNSFTSFGVSSDSNLTTSTDGNLVTATGTQYNSYTDQEAWFSAGFEDRSSIEFTLQTRDGLAGFTLSGDVIDDPVVTPIEQGADTVLGGDGNDIVYGQGGDDSLLGEEGDDSLDGGDGDDVLDGGEGADTLIGGAGGDTLSGGDGNDYIDGGEGNDFLSTGLGNDTLVGGEGDDTLQNSAGDDSLVGGTGNDSIIATDGNDTLEGGDGNDTLYGGNDNDVMAGGADADLMYGEAGNDSMDGGDGNDVMDGGSGADTLIGGLGADTISGGDGDDYIEGGDGDDSLTTGLGNDTLIGGAGNDTLRNSAGDDSLVGGTGDDSIVATDGNDTLEGGDGADTMYGGNDDDLLVGGSGADLMHGEADADTFEMSDGFGNDTLTGGEAGNDYDTVDMSGVTTGVTVTYTGDEAGTITDGTDTITFSEIEALNLTDQADLVDASADSAGTVIDAGAGDDTVTFGAGDDSITSGIGYDELILSSGGGTDTITDFSISDDDLDGFYNDQLDVSDLTGGTGPAGAVRAWDVSVSDDGLGNALLTFPSGEKLVLQGVTPAQMTTAQQMYSAGIPCFTPDVLIATQRGSVPAGQIRVGDMLQTADNGYQQVIWTGSRTLSPADLARRPHLRPYRLRPGGLLCPERPMLLSPQHRLLIGRKALGRDRQFDESFLSAKLLAELDTSCVQLPGESGPVTYVHLMTEQHEVIFAEGIATETFWPGPEAVRGLHTDGRRELFELFPGLTSAIGLSGPTARRQVCKAYGGLARYAMRRCDLQNLPVF
;
A
#
# COMPACT_ATOMS: atom_id res chain seq x y z
N MET A 1 26.67 -2.01 -52.81
CA MET A 1 26.34 -1.35 -54.12
C MET A 1 27.53 -1.51 -55.10
N PRO A 2 27.44 -1.24 -56.43
CA PRO A 2 28.66 -1.22 -57.25
C PRO A 2 29.55 0.00 -56.91
N LYS A 3 30.74 -0.24 -56.34
CA LYS A 3 31.72 0.80 -55.91
C LYS A 3 31.98 1.81 -57.08
N PRO A 4 31.93 3.15 -56.86
CA PRO A 4 32.07 4.14 -57.93
C PRO A 4 33.53 4.43 -58.32
N ASP A 5 33.76 4.60 -59.64
CA ASP A 5 35.05 4.68 -60.36
C ASP A 5 36.04 5.82 -59.94
N TRP A 6 35.79 6.59 -58.87
CA TRP A 6 36.60 7.76 -58.50
C TRP A 6 37.44 7.61 -57.23
N LEU A 7 37.27 6.54 -56.46
CA LEU A 7 38.10 6.24 -55.27
C LEU A 7 39.50 5.73 -55.64
N ALA A 8 39.64 5.10 -56.82
CA ALA A 8 40.82 4.33 -57.22
C ALA A 8 42.05 5.13 -57.69
N ASP A 9 42.10 6.46 -57.50
CA ASP A 9 43.11 7.34 -58.13
C ASP A 9 43.75 8.36 -57.15
N LEU A 10 43.59 8.20 -55.82
CA LEU A 10 44.22 9.09 -54.82
C LEU A 10 44.82 8.43 -53.55
N LEU A 11 44.30 7.29 -53.08
CA LEU A 11 44.72 6.62 -51.83
C LEU A 11 45.67 5.44 -52.10
N ALA A 12 46.49 5.02 -51.13
CA ALA A 12 47.42 3.92 -51.32
C ALA A 12 46.77 2.56 -51.02
N THR A 13 46.24 1.90 -52.06
CA THR A 13 45.56 0.62 -51.85
C THR A 13 46.51 -0.52 -51.46
N LEU A 14 46.43 -0.98 -50.22
CA LEU A 14 47.07 -2.19 -49.71
C LEU A 14 46.21 -3.42 -50.03
N LYS A 15 46.87 -4.56 -50.28
CA LYS A 15 46.19 -5.81 -50.66
C LYS A 15 46.91 -7.02 -50.07
N GLY A 16 46.20 -7.82 -49.27
CA GLY A 16 46.64 -9.12 -48.77
C GLY A 16 46.51 -10.22 -49.83
N THR A 17 46.38 -11.47 -49.39
CA THR A 17 46.50 -12.65 -50.27
C THR A 17 45.29 -13.59 -50.26
N GLY A 18 45.26 -14.56 -49.36
CA GLY A 18 44.39 -15.73 -49.40
C GLY A 18 44.75 -16.74 -48.31
N GLY A 19 45.26 -16.23 -47.18
CA GLY A 19 45.65 -16.98 -46.00
C GLY A 19 46.64 -16.23 -45.11
N LYS A 20 46.22 -15.86 -43.88
CA LYS A 20 47.02 -15.38 -42.75
C LYS A 20 48.08 -14.35 -43.13
N ASP A 21 47.61 -13.18 -43.51
CA ASP A 21 48.41 -11.97 -43.73
C ASP A 21 48.44 -11.08 -42.47
N LYS A 22 49.37 -10.12 -42.44
CA LYS A 22 49.46 -9.06 -41.41
C LYS A 22 49.78 -7.75 -42.12
N ILE A 23 48.89 -6.76 -42.02
CA ILE A 23 48.89 -5.58 -42.89
C ILE A 23 48.73 -4.32 -42.04
N ALA A 24 49.72 -3.43 -42.10
CA ALA A 24 49.64 -2.10 -41.52
C ALA A 24 49.50 -1.07 -42.66
N GLY A 25 48.65 -0.07 -42.46
CA GLY A 25 48.51 1.11 -43.29
C GLY A 25 49.66 2.10 -43.11
N SER A 26 49.31 3.37 -43.05
CA SER A 26 50.22 4.49 -42.88
C SER A 26 49.49 5.64 -42.20
N THR A 27 50.22 6.67 -41.79
CA THR A 27 49.65 7.82 -41.07
C THR A 27 48.92 8.80 -42.01
N SER A 28 48.09 8.28 -42.92
CA SER A 28 47.30 9.00 -43.92
C SER A 28 46.27 8.09 -44.58
N ASP A 29 45.07 8.60 -44.86
CA ASP A 29 43.94 7.94 -45.53
C ASP A 29 44.34 6.79 -46.48
N ASP A 30 44.12 5.56 -46.04
CA ASP A 30 44.48 4.33 -46.72
C ASP A 30 43.25 3.50 -47.14
N VAL A 31 43.48 2.51 -48.01
CA VAL A 31 42.43 1.55 -48.40
C VAL A 31 43.01 0.15 -48.37
N ILE A 32 42.55 -0.67 -47.43
CA ILE A 32 43.11 -1.99 -47.18
C ILE A 32 42.10 -3.06 -47.60
N GLU A 33 42.51 -4.00 -48.46
CA GLU A 33 41.76 -5.23 -48.75
C GLU A 33 42.63 -6.42 -48.30
N ALA A 34 42.40 -6.99 -47.12
CA ALA A 34 43.17 -8.14 -46.64
C ALA A 34 42.84 -9.41 -47.46
N GLY A 35 41.55 -9.63 -47.71
CA GLY A 35 41.01 -10.43 -48.80
C GLY A 35 40.82 -11.91 -48.50
N GLY A 36 41.21 -12.38 -47.32
CA GLY A 36 40.76 -13.64 -46.75
C GLY A 36 41.89 -14.53 -46.28
N GLY A 37 41.73 -15.04 -45.07
CA GLY A 37 42.68 -15.92 -44.42
C GLY A 37 42.29 -16.21 -42.99
N ALA A 38 42.73 -15.29 -42.12
CA ALA A 38 42.46 -15.12 -40.70
C ALA A 38 43.62 -14.23 -40.24
N ASP A 39 43.51 -12.97 -40.61
CA ASP A 39 44.53 -11.99 -40.87
C ASP A 39 44.61 -11.01 -39.68
N THR A 40 45.52 -10.03 -39.73
CA THR A 40 45.59 -8.98 -38.71
C THR A 40 45.88 -7.66 -39.39
N VAL A 41 45.01 -6.68 -39.22
CA VAL A 41 45.00 -5.43 -40.00
C VAL A 41 44.99 -4.21 -39.07
N ALA A 42 45.75 -3.18 -39.41
CA ALA A 42 45.72 -1.87 -38.78
C ALA A 42 45.72 -0.80 -39.87
N GLY A 43 44.89 0.23 -39.77
CA GLY A 43 44.96 1.43 -40.61
C GLY A 43 46.13 2.34 -40.21
N GLU A 44 46.38 2.46 -38.90
CA GLU A 44 47.41 3.26 -38.20
C GLU A 44 46.97 4.67 -37.78
N GLU A 45 46.91 5.66 -38.68
CA GLU A 45 46.35 7.00 -38.38
C GLU A 45 45.77 7.60 -39.67
N GLY A 46 44.50 8.03 -39.70
CA GLY A 46 43.91 8.61 -40.90
C GLY A 46 42.41 8.36 -40.98
N ASN A 47 41.80 8.61 -42.14
CA ASN A 47 40.42 8.20 -42.39
C ASN A 47 40.43 7.01 -43.36
N ASP A 48 40.48 5.82 -42.80
CA ASP A 48 40.83 4.59 -43.50
C ASP A 48 39.60 3.77 -43.91
N VAL A 49 39.78 2.95 -44.94
CA VAL A 49 38.74 2.02 -45.42
C VAL A 49 39.29 0.61 -45.48
N ILE A 50 38.85 -0.24 -44.56
CA ILE A 50 39.36 -1.60 -44.35
C ILE A 50 38.29 -2.64 -44.76
N ASP A 51 38.73 -3.70 -45.45
CA ASP A 51 37.93 -4.79 -46.03
C ASP A 51 38.71 -6.08 -45.68
N GLY A 52 38.37 -6.72 -44.55
CA GLY A 52 39.04 -7.90 -43.98
C GLY A 52 38.90 -9.12 -44.88
N GLY A 53 37.67 -9.58 -45.04
CA GLY A 53 37.17 -10.28 -46.20
C GLY A 53 36.65 -11.68 -45.92
N ALA A 54 37.47 -12.59 -45.37
CA ALA A 54 37.01 -13.97 -45.11
C ALA A 54 37.94 -14.81 -44.22
N GLY A 55 37.37 -15.34 -43.14
CA GLY A 55 38.03 -16.12 -42.09
C GLY A 55 38.37 -15.23 -40.91
N ASP A 56 38.40 -15.82 -39.71
CA ASP A 56 38.52 -15.14 -38.40
C ASP A 56 39.69 -14.12 -38.35
N ASP A 57 39.38 -12.85 -38.63
CA ASP A 57 40.28 -11.71 -38.80
C ASP A 57 40.33 -10.86 -37.51
N VAL A 58 41.40 -10.07 -37.32
CA VAL A 58 41.50 -9.07 -36.25
C VAL A 58 41.88 -7.72 -36.85
N ILE A 59 41.02 -6.72 -36.70
CA ILE A 59 41.12 -5.43 -37.37
C ILE A 59 41.14 -4.30 -36.33
N TYR A 60 42.00 -3.33 -36.59
CA TYR A 60 42.06 -2.07 -35.86
C TYR A 60 41.90 -0.96 -36.91
N GLY A 61 41.03 0.03 -36.63
CA GLY A 61 40.93 1.27 -37.40
C GLY A 61 42.27 1.98 -37.37
N ASP A 62 42.61 2.57 -36.23
CA ASP A 62 43.94 3.14 -35.99
C ASP A 62 45.03 2.07 -35.71
N MET A 63 45.81 2.26 -34.64
CA MET A 63 47.01 1.47 -34.34
C MET A 63 46.65 0.08 -33.81
N GLY A 64 47.27 -0.95 -34.40
CA GLY A 64 46.85 -2.32 -34.16
C GLY A 64 47.65 -3.11 -33.13
N ASP A 65 46.93 -3.87 -32.32
CA ASP A 65 47.57 -4.67 -31.29
C ASP A 65 48.34 -5.87 -31.87
N GLY A 66 49.48 -6.18 -31.24
CA GLY A 66 50.39 -7.19 -31.77
C GLY A 66 51.13 -6.76 -33.05
N PHE A 67 51.10 -5.50 -33.49
CA PHE A 67 52.06 -4.88 -34.43
C PHE A 67 53.47 -4.63 -33.83
N ASP A 68 53.87 -5.55 -32.93
CA ASP A 68 55.09 -5.66 -32.12
C ASP A 68 55.10 -4.93 -30.74
N GLN A 69 53.91 -4.62 -30.19
CA GLN A 69 53.59 -4.24 -28.78
C GLN A 69 54.81 -3.80 -27.95
N GLY A 70 54.91 -2.48 -27.72
CA GLY A 70 55.99 -1.90 -26.94
C GLY A 70 56.09 -2.50 -25.54
N ALA A 71 57.30 -2.83 -25.11
CA ALA A 71 57.51 -3.29 -23.74
C ALA A 71 57.52 -2.08 -22.79
N ASP A 72 56.71 -2.14 -21.72
CA ASP A 72 56.70 -1.14 -20.66
C ASP A 72 58.10 -0.87 -20.11
N ALA A 73 58.51 0.39 -20.19
CA ALA A 73 59.85 0.82 -19.84
C ALA A 73 59.84 2.06 -18.94
N SER A 74 60.90 2.20 -18.14
CA SER A 74 61.15 3.45 -17.42
C SER A 74 61.27 4.63 -18.39
N PRO A 75 60.80 5.85 -18.02
CA PRO A 75 60.91 7.04 -18.87
C PRO A 75 62.30 7.26 -19.45
N ILE A 76 62.34 7.82 -20.66
CA ILE A 76 63.56 7.94 -21.46
C ILE A 76 64.54 8.91 -20.80
N GLU A 77 65.71 8.38 -20.45
CA GLU A 77 66.79 9.11 -19.80
C GLU A 77 68.05 9.13 -20.68
N LEU A 78 68.50 10.32 -21.08
CA LEU A 78 69.82 10.48 -21.68
C LEU A 78 70.76 11.09 -20.65
N LYS A 79 71.93 10.45 -20.46
CA LYS A 79 72.99 10.91 -19.55
C LYS A 79 74.31 11.05 -20.29
N ILE A 80 74.98 12.20 -20.19
CA ILE A 80 76.38 12.39 -20.63
C ILE A 80 77.29 11.26 -20.12
N GLY A 81 77.07 10.79 -18.90
CA GLY A 81 77.84 9.70 -18.28
C GLY A 81 77.67 8.32 -18.93
N ASN A 82 76.60 8.12 -19.71
CA ASN A 82 76.25 6.85 -20.35
C ASN A 82 76.62 6.81 -21.84
N ILE A 83 77.21 7.87 -22.40
CA ILE A 83 77.62 7.91 -23.81
C ILE A 83 78.70 6.86 -24.09
N GLN A 84 78.37 5.91 -24.97
CA GLN A 84 79.24 4.82 -25.41
C GLN A 84 80.04 5.18 -26.67
N SER A 85 79.45 5.94 -27.59
CA SER A 85 80.13 6.43 -28.80
C SER A 85 79.44 7.64 -29.41
N ILE A 86 80.21 8.47 -30.13
CA ILE A 86 79.71 9.61 -30.91
C ILE A 86 80.32 9.48 -32.31
N SER A 87 79.52 9.64 -33.37
CA SER A 87 79.98 9.52 -34.76
C SER A 87 80.73 10.75 -35.26
N HIS A 88 80.53 11.91 -34.64
CA HIS A 88 81.18 13.18 -34.98
C HIS A 88 81.31 14.10 -33.75
N ASP A 89 82.53 14.52 -33.42
CA ASP A 89 82.86 15.49 -32.37
C ASP A 89 83.31 16.83 -32.98
N GLY A 90 82.36 17.64 -33.46
CA GLY A 90 82.68 18.90 -34.12
C GLY A 90 81.50 19.81 -34.46
N SER A 91 81.79 21.11 -34.59
CA SER A 91 80.82 22.22 -34.62
C SER A 91 79.96 22.35 -35.88
N THR A 92 79.75 21.28 -36.65
CA THR A 92 78.85 21.23 -37.81
C THR A 92 78.35 19.80 -38.02
N GLY A 93 77.41 19.35 -37.19
CA GLY A 93 76.72 18.08 -37.41
C GLY A 93 75.99 18.02 -38.75
N ALA A 94 75.86 16.82 -39.31
CA ALA A 94 75.13 16.54 -40.55
C ALA A 94 74.19 15.35 -40.37
N ALA A 95 73.13 15.29 -41.20
CA ALA A 95 72.17 14.19 -41.26
C ALA A 95 72.86 12.80 -41.21
N GLY A 96 72.38 11.92 -40.34
CA GLY A 96 72.95 10.61 -40.06
C GLY A 96 74.17 10.61 -39.10
N ASN A 97 74.52 11.75 -38.50
CA ASN A 97 75.43 11.77 -37.34
C ASN A 97 74.66 11.34 -36.08
N TYR A 98 75.31 10.63 -35.17
CA TYR A 98 74.64 10.03 -34.03
C TYR A 98 75.52 9.96 -32.77
N ALA A 99 74.87 9.83 -31.61
CA ALA A 99 75.47 9.36 -30.37
C ALA A 99 74.74 8.11 -29.88
N VAL A 100 75.48 7.18 -29.27
CA VAL A 100 74.93 5.97 -28.64
C VAL A 100 75.08 6.10 -27.14
N PHE A 101 73.98 5.96 -26.43
CA PHE A 101 73.85 5.99 -24.97
C PHE A 101 73.49 4.59 -24.48
N SER A 102 74.09 4.15 -23.37
CA SER A 102 73.65 2.95 -22.66
C SER A 102 72.56 3.28 -21.66
N ASP A 103 71.76 2.28 -21.31
CA ASP A 103 70.83 2.34 -20.16
C ASP A 103 69.87 3.55 -20.27
N VAL A 104 69.25 3.73 -21.45
CA VAL A 104 68.33 4.86 -21.72
C VAL A 104 66.90 4.61 -21.22
N ALA A 105 66.55 3.33 -21.08
CA ALA A 105 65.31 2.86 -20.51
C ALA A 105 65.56 1.46 -19.89
N THR A 106 64.71 1.06 -18.94
CA THR A 106 64.76 -0.27 -18.31
C THR A 106 63.38 -0.89 -18.34
N LEU A 107 63.27 -2.11 -18.87
CA LEU A 107 62.02 -2.89 -18.88
C LEU A 107 61.68 -3.41 -17.47
N GLU A 108 60.42 -3.82 -17.25
CA GLU A 108 59.96 -4.36 -15.96
C GLU A 108 60.81 -5.55 -15.45
N ASP A 109 61.33 -6.39 -16.35
CA ASP A 109 62.18 -7.54 -16.00
C ASP A 109 63.63 -7.15 -15.60
N GLY A 110 63.98 -5.87 -15.70
CA GLY A 110 65.29 -5.30 -15.42
C GLY A 110 66.25 -5.27 -16.61
N THR A 111 65.78 -5.57 -17.83
CA THR A 111 66.58 -5.46 -19.06
C THR A 111 66.86 -3.99 -19.41
N SER A 112 68.14 -3.66 -19.63
CA SER A 112 68.60 -2.32 -20.02
C SER A 112 68.58 -2.16 -21.53
N ILE A 113 67.89 -1.13 -22.00
CA ILE A 113 67.78 -0.74 -23.41
C ILE A 113 68.82 0.32 -23.73
N TRP A 114 69.40 0.26 -24.93
CA TRP A 114 70.35 1.26 -25.42
C TRP A 114 69.68 2.16 -26.46
N GLY A 115 70.06 3.43 -26.46
CA GLY A 115 69.51 4.45 -27.36
C GLY A 115 70.56 4.97 -28.32
N LYS A 116 70.22 5.05 -29.60
CA LYS A 116 71.03 5.68 -30.64
C LYS A 116 70.30 6.92 -31.14
N LEU A 117 70.70 8.07 -30.60
CA LEU A 117 70.20 9.38 -31.01
C LEU A 117 70.85 9.79 -32.33
N VAL A 118 70.05 9.89 -33.39
CA VAL A 118 70.48 10.25 -34.76
C VAL A 118 69.96 11.64 -35.10
N LEU A 119 70.84 12.55 -35.52
CA LEU A 119 70.44 13.78 -36.20
C LEU A 119 69.88 13.42 -37.58
N VAL A 120 68.56 13.59 -37.77
CA VAL A 120 67.85 13.26 -39.01
C VAL A 120 68.05 14.39 -40.02
N GLU A 121 67.65 15.60 -39.66
CA GLU A 121 67.85 16.79 -40.47
C GLU A 121 68.00 18.07 -39.63
N LYS A 122 68.23 19.19 -40.33
CA LYS A 122 68.29 20.52 -39.71
C LYS A 122 67.91 21.59 -40.73
N SER A 123 67.14 22.59 -40.30
CA SER A 123 66.62 23.65 -41.18
C SER A 123 67.73 24.54 -41.75
N ASN A 124 68.85 24.67 -41.05
CA ASN A 124 70.02 25.46 -41.47
C ASN A 124 71.29 24.61 -41.57
N ALA A 125 71.90 24.57 -42.76
CA ALA A 125 73.12 23.81 -43.05
C ALA A 125 74.34 24.21 -42.18
N ASN A 126 74.39 25.45 -41.65
CA ASN A 126 75.51 25.98 -40.88
C ASN A 126 75.35 25.79 -39.35
N MET A 127 74.11 25.62 -38.86
CA MET A 127 73.76 25.35 -37.46
C MET A 127 74.64 24.24 -36.86
N SER A 128 75.18 24.46 -35.66
CA SER A 128 75.96 23.44 -34.96
C SER A 128 75.03 22.47 -34.23
N VAL A 129 75.44 21.21 -34.16
CA VAL A 129 74.81 20.16 -33.36
C VAL A 129 75.95 19.36 -32.71
N GLU A 130 75.97 19.31 -31.39
CA GLU A 130 76.98 18.62 -30.57
C GLU A 130 76.26 17.71 -29.55
N PHE A 131 76.75 16.47 -29.42
CA PHE A 131 76.22 15.49 -28.48
C PHE A 131 77.13 15.42 -27.23
N GLY A 132 76.54 15.50 -26.03
CA GLY A 132 77.23 15.26 -24.76
C GLY A 132 78.17 16.39 -24.32
N TYR A 133 77.68 17.63 -24.27
CA TYR A 133 78.49 18.80 -23.90
C TYR A 133 78.88 18.78 -22.41
N THR A 134 80.12 19.17 -22.09
CA THR A 134 80.76 18.85 -20.79
C THR A 134 80.19 19.50 -19.52
N ASP A 135 79.25 20.43 -19.62
CA ASP A 135 78.78 21.27 -18.50
C ASP A 135 77.26 21.54 -18.46
N GLY A 136 76.37 20.73 -19.08
CA GLY A 136 74.93 20.94 -18.85
C GLY A 136 73.90 20.03 -19.55
N ALA A 137 74.06 19.71 -20.84
CA ALA A 137 73.00 19.09 -21.65
C ALA A 137 73.53 18.01 -22.62
N GLU A 138 72.69 16.99 -22.89
CA GLU A 138 72.98 15.89 -23.80
C GLU A 138 72.94 16.28 -25.27
N ILE A 139 72.08 17.24 -25.64
CA ILE A 139 71.98 17.80 -26.98
C ILE A 139 72.26 19.29 -26.89
N LEU A 140 73.33 19.76 -27.55
CA LEU A 140 73.68 21.17 -27.67
C LEU A 140 73.55 21.62 -29.11
N LEU A 141 72.82 22.70 -29.33
CA LEU A 141 72.56 23.27 -30.64
C LEU A 141 73.06 24.74 -30.66
N ASP A 142 73.66 25.18 -31.77
CA ASP A 142 74.05 26.59 -31.98
C ASP A 142 73.33 27.09 -33.23
N GLY A 143 72.23 27.81 -33.04
CA GLY A 143 71.43 28.40 -34.11
C GLY A 143 72.10 29.67 -34.67
N ASP A 144 72.19 29.81 -36.00
CA ASP A 144 72.63 31.09 -36.59
C ASP A 144 71.45 32.09 -36.72
N GLN A 145 70.21 31.60 -36.56
CA GLN A 145 68.97 32.38 -36.61
C GLN A 145 67.96 31.83 -35.59
N ALA A 146 67.16 32.72 -35.01
CA ALA A 146 65.98 32.37 -34.23
C ALA A 146 65.03 31.47 -35.02
N GLY A 147 64.63 30.33 -34.46
CA GLY A 147 63.79 29.34 -35.15
C GLY A 147 64.56 28.40 -36.08
N ASP A 148 65.89 28.37 -36.04
CA ASP A 148 66.66 27.23 -36.57
C ASP A 148 66.21 25.95 -35.82
N GLN A 149 66.10 24.82 -36.52
CA GLN A 149 65.53 23.58 -36.01
C GLN A 149 66.43 22.40 -36.38
N ALA A 150 66.50 21.40 -35.50
CA ALA A 150 67.18 20.12 -35.74
C ALA A 150 66.28 18.96 -35.30
N THR A 151 66.04 18.03 -36.21
CA THR A 151 65.18 16.85 -35.98
C THR A 151 66.04 15.66 -35.60
N PHE A 152 65.66 14.97 -34.54
CA PHE A 152 66.38 13.84 -33.97
C PHE A 152 65.47 12.62 -33.88
N ARG A 153 66.00 11.47 -34.27
CA ARG A 153 65.37 10.18 -34.01
C ARG A 153 66.18 9.41 -33.00
N LEU A 154 65.55 9.02 -31.90
CA LEU A 154 66.17 8.19 -30.87
C LEU A 154 65.76 6.73 -31.13
N GLU A 155 66.68 5.94 -31.68
CA GLU A 155 66.45 4.52 -32.02
C GLU A 155 66.77 3.63 -30.80
N PHE A 156 65.80 2.83 -30.35
CA PHE A 156 65.92 1.93 -29.19
C PHE A 156 66.32 0.51 -29.63
N PHE A 157 67.27 -0.12 -28.95
CA PHE A 157 67.74 -1.46 -29.30
C PHE A 157 68.32 -2.22 -28.10
N ASP A 158 68.27 -3.56 -28.14
CA ASP A 158 68.93 -4.42 -27.16
C ASP A 158 70.45 -4.47 -27.45
N PRO A 159 71.33 -4.09 -26.51
CA PRO A 159 72.79 -4.14 -26.71
C PRO A 159 73.37 -5.56 -26.89
N ALA A 160 72.65 -6.61 -26.50
CA ALA A 160 73.11 -7.99 -26.60
C ALA A 160 72.84 -8.62 -27.98
N THR A 161 71.70 -8.30 -28.60
CA THR A 161 71.32 -8.79 -29.94
C THR A 161 71.62 -7.78 -31.04
N GLY A 162 71.42 -6.49 -30.77
CA GLY A 162 71.47 -5.40 -31.75
C GLY A 162 70.20 -5.22 -32.57
N GLU A 163 69.12 -5.93 -32.22
CA GLU A 163 67.79 -5.76 -32.83
C GLU A 163 67.06 -4.57 -32.17
N PRO A 164 66.15 -3.88 -32.89
CA PRO A 164 65.29 -2.86 -32.31
C PRO A 164 64.43 -3.40 -31.17
N VAL A 165 64.06 -2.54 -30.22
CA VAL A 165 63.11 -2.86 -29.15
C VAL A 165 62.04 -1.79 -29.12
N TYR A 166 60.79 -2.19 -29.28
CA TYR A 166 59.63 -1.33 -29.17
C TYR A 166 59.32 -1.08 -27.69
N LEU A 167 58.93 0.15 -27.32
CA LEU A 167 58.73 0.55 -25.93
C LEU A 167 57.43 1.33 -25.76
N ASN A 168 56.78 1.10 -24.61
CA ASN A 168 55.79 2.01 -24.04
C ASN A 168 56.50 2.84 -22.97
N SER A 169 56.57 4.16 -23.12
CA SER A 169 57.37 5.03 -22.26
C SER A 169 57.00 6.50 -22.40
N THR A 170 57.48 7.33 -21.48
CA THR A 170 57.41 8.80 -21.57
C THR A 170 58.77 9.37 -21.97
N ALA A 171 58.78 10.38 -22.84
CA ALA A 171 59.92 11.25 -23.10
C ALA A 171 59.69 12.61 -22.44
N THR A 172 60.48 12.95 -21.41
CA THR A 172 60.38 14.23 -20.70
C THR A 172 61.53 15.15 -21.05
N PHE A 173 61.21 16.26 -21.71
CA PHE A 173 62.12 17.32 -22.10
C PHE A 173 62.08 18.46 -21.06
N ASN A 174 63.23 19.03 -20.75
CA ASN A 174 63.37 20.20 -19.87
C ASN A 174 64.49 21.14 -20.39
N ASP A 175 64.66 22.31 -19.74
CA ASP A 175 65.54 23.40 -20.20
C ASP A 175 65.00 24.09 -21.48
N ILE A 176 63.68 24.40 -21.49
CA ILE A 176 62.98 25.04 -22.63
C ILE A 176 62.73 26.54 -22.32
N ASP A 177 63.67 27.42 -22.69
CA ASP A 177 63.65 28.85 -22.34
C ASP A 177 63.22 29.81 -23.50
N ASP A 178 62.85 31.05 -23.14
CA ASP A 178 62.77 32.22 -24.05
C ASP A 178 63.92 33.21 -23.75
N ASN A 179 64.42 33.90 -24.79
CA ASN A 179 65.39 35.00 -24.64
C ASN A 179 64.74 36.39 -24.78
N SER A 180 63.43 36.46 -24.60
CA SER A 180 62.63 37.64 -24.28
C SER A 180 62.47 38.71 -25.37
N GLY A 181 61.24 38.80 -25.87
CA GLY A 181 60.73 40.01 -26.53
C GLY A 181 61.00 40.17 -28.03
N TYR A 182 61.61 39.16 -28.66
CA TYR A 182 61.86 39.13 -30.11
C TYR A 182 61.19 37.96 -30.86
N GLY A 183 60.55 37.02 -30.15
CA GLY A 183 60.04 35.77 -30.75
C GLY A 183 61.17 34.78 -31.03
N ASP A 184 62.07 34.63 -30.06
CA ASP A 184 63.33 33.90 -30.12
C ASP A 184 63.42 32.98 -28.92
N ALA A 185 62.78 31.81 -29.04
CA ALA A 185 62.54 30.86 -27.95
C ALA A 185 62.90 29.44 -28.38
N GLU A 186 63.38 28.67 -27.40
CA GLU A 186 63.54 27.24 -27.51
C GLU A 186 62.16 26.57 -27.50
N ALA A 187 62.00 25.54 -28.31
CA ALA A 187 60.78 24.76 -28.36
C ALA A 187 61.08 23.29 -28.67
N VAL A 188 60.26 22.42 -28.09
CA VAL A 188 60.17 21.01 -28.46
C VAL A 188 58.94 20.87 -29.35
N ILE A 189 59.14 20.31 -30.53
CA ILE A 189 58.09 20.02 -31.50
C ILE A 189 58.08 18.50 -31.65
N ILE A 190 56.99 17.88 -31.22
CA ILE A 190 56.72 16.46 -31.45
C ILE A 190 55.66 16.31 -32.53
N ASP A 191 55.59 15.11 -33.07
CA ASP A 191 54.64 14.66 -34.08
C ASP A 191 53.83 13.52 -33.46
N GLY A 192 52.50 13.52 -33.54
CA GLY A 192 51.67 12.43 -32.98
C GLY A 192 51.95 11.08 -33.63
N ASN A 193 52.44 11.09 -34.87
CA ASN A 193 53.16 9.99 -35.54
C ASN A 193 54.26 9.31 -34.67
N SER A 194 54.64 9.87 -33.52
CA SER A 194 55.60 9.31 -32.56
C SER A 194 55.11 9.31 -31.10
N PHE A 195 53.93 9.86 -30.77
CA PHE A 195 53.47 10.07 -29.39
C PHE A 195 51.93 10.02 -29.30
N THR A 196 51.39 9.33 -28.30
CA THR A 196 49.93 9.14 -28.07
C THR A 196 49.32 10.24 -27.21
N SER A 197 50.13 10.92 -26.39
CA SER A 197 49.68 11.99 -25.50
C SER A 197 50.79 12.97 -25.17
N PHE A 198 50.45 14.17 -24.75
CA PHE A 198 51.40 15.12 -24.19
C PHE A 198 50.91 15.75 -22.89
N GLY A 199 51.86 16.27 -22.11
CA GLY A 199 51.58 16.90 -20.84
C GLY A 199 52.58 17.98 -20.46
N VAL A 200 52.07 18.98 -19.74
CA VAL A 200 52.87 20.03 -19.11
C VAL A 200 52.48 20.17 -17.64
N SER A 201 53.43 20.54 -16.78
CA SER A 201 53.14 20.79 -15.36
C SER A 201 52.16 21.96 -15.20
N SER A 202 51.29 21.90 -14.19
CA SER A 202 50.37 22.99 -13.84
C SER A 202 51.06 24.32 -13.49
N ASP A 203 52.31 24.28 -13.00
CA ASP A 203 53.19 25.45 -12.75
C ASP A 203 54.18 25.71 -13.92
N SER A 204 54.01 25.05 -15.06
CA SER A 204 54.91 25.22 -16.21
C SER A 204 54.88 26.63 -16.79
N ASN A 205 56.02 27.04 -17.33
CA ASN A 205 56.18 28.31 -18.02
C ASN A 205 56.37 28.04 -19.53
N LEU A 206 55.48 27.20 -20.05
CA LEU A 206 55.39 26.79 -21.44
C LEU A 206 54.09 27.32 -22.06
N THR A 207 54.08 27.46 -23.38
CA THR A 207 52.85 27.46 -24.17
C THR A 207 52.88 26.30 -25.14
N THR A 208 51.88 25.43 -25.04
CA THR A 208 51.60 24.38 -26.03
C THR A 208 50.68 24.92 -27.14
N SER A 209 50.88 24.44 -28.36
CA SER A 209 49.96 24.64 -29.48
C SER A 209 49.98 23.44 -30.40
N THR A 210 48.80 22.99 -30.80
CA THR A 210 48.57 21.91 -31.78
C THR A 210 48.25 22.54 -33.14
N ASP A 211 48.87 22.06 -34.22
CA ASP A 211 48.62 22.49 -35.61
C ASP A 211 48.64 21.25 -36.52
N GLY A 212 47.48 20.59 -36.66
CA GLY A 212 47.41 19.20 -37.13
C GLY A 212 48.10 18.26 -36.14
N ASN A 213 48.75 17.20 -36.63
CA ASN A 213 49.44 16.20 -35.80
C ASN A 213 50.70 16.74 -35.07
N LEU A 214 51.05 18.03 -35.24
CA LEU A 214 52.24 18.63 -34.61
C LEU A 214 51.90 19.34 -33.30
N VAL A 215 52.46 18.85 -32.19
CA VAL A 215 52.40 19.52 -30.89
C VAL A 215 53.69 20.28 -30.63
N THR A 216 53.60 21.60 -30.49
CA THR A 216 54.72 22.49 -30.21
C THR A 216 54.65 23.04 -28.80
N ALA A 217 55.62 22.69 -27.95
CA ALA A 217 55.81 23.25 -26.62
C ALA A 217 56.94 24.30 -26.64
N THR A 218 56.58 25.58 -26.45
CA THR A 218 57.52 26.72 -26.53
C THR A 218 57.78 27.33 -25.15
N GLY A 219 59.05 27.64 -24.86
CA GLY A 219 59.48 28.33 -23.63
C GLY A 219 58.91 29.75 -23.48
N THR A 220 58.68 30.18 -22.24
CA THR A 220 58.23 31.56 -21.93
C THR A 220 58.99 32.26 -20.79
N GLN A 221 59.93 31.58 -20.12
CA GLN A 221 60.81 32.17 -19.11
C GLN A 221 62.01 32.90 -19.72
N TYR A 222 62.68 33.77 -18.95
CA TYR A 222 63.96 34.36 -19.35
C TYR A 222 65.12 33.38 -19.11
N ASN A 223 65.92 33.09 -20.14
CA ASN A 223 66.96 32.07 -20.08
C ASN A 223 67.88 32.07 -18.85
N SER A 224 68.10 30.88 -18.29
CA SER A 224 69.02 30.64 -17.19
C SER A 224 69.62 29.22 -17.23
N TYR A 225 70.80 29.11 -17.85
CA TYR A 225 71.66 27.92 -18.05
C TYR A 225 72.01 27.02 -16.82
N THR A 226 71.29 27.12 -15.70
CA THR A 226 71.45 26.28 -14.50
C THR A 226 70.14 25.91 -13.79
N ASP A 227 68.97 26.42 -14.22
CA ASP A 227 67.71 25.83 -13.81
C ASP A 227 67.33 24.70 -14.76
N GLN A 228 66.47 23.81 -14.27
CA GLN A 228 65.84 22.75 -15.06
C GLN A 228 64.35 22.97 -14.90
N GLU A 229 63.87 24.14 -15.32
CA GLU A 229 62.45 24.50 -15.31
C GLU A 229 61.84 24.22 -16.70
N ALA A 230 60.54 24.51 -16.88
CA ALA A 230 59.79 24.32 -18.13
C ALA A 230 59.83 22.87 -18.70
N TRP A 231 59.06 21.97 -18.07
CA TRP A 231 59.02 20.54 -18.42
C TRP A 231 57.86 20.23 -19.37
N PHE A 232 58.17 19.48 -20.43
CA PHE A 232 57.22 18.95 -21.42
C PHE A 232 57.40 17.43 -21.50
N SER A 233 56.38 16.66 -21.16
CA SER A 233 56.37 15.20 -21.26
C SER A 233 55.49 14.75 -22.41
N ALA A 234 55.95 13.76 -23.18
CA ALA A 234 55.16 13.13 -24.22
C ALA A 234 55.14 11.62 -24.00
N GLY A 235 53.94 11.03 -23.92
CA GLY A 235 53.73 9.58 -23.85
C GLY A 235 53.79 8.99 -25.25
N PHE A 236 54.41 7.82 -25.38
CA PHE A 236 54.41 7.07 -26.63
C PHE A 236 54.33 5.58 -26.35
N GLU A 237 53.68 4.88 -27.25
CA GLU A 237 53.40 3.45 -27.16
C GLU A 237 53.82 2.78 -28.46
N ASP A 238 54.27 1.53 -28.36
CA ASP A 238 54.80 0.71 -29.46
C ASP A 238 55.78 1.41 -30.43
N ARG A 239 56.70 2.25 -29.91
CA ARG A 239 57.73 2.88 -30.75
C ARG A 239 59.12 2.28 -30.49
N SER A 240 59.72 1.67 -31.51
CA SER A 240 61.16 1.30 -31.52
C SER A 240 62.09 2.47 -31.85
N SER A 241 61.52 3.62 -32.21
CA SER A 241 62.19 4.91 -32.19
C SER A 241 61.20 6.06 -32.13
N ILE A 242 61.49 7.08 -31.34
CA ILE A 242 60.76 8.36 -31.36
C ILE A 242 61.50 9.39 -32.21
N GLU A 243 60.77 10.19 -33.00
CA GLU A 243 61.32 11.35 -33.71
C GLU A 243 60.78 12.66 -33.11
N PHE A 244 61.68 13.60 -32.82
CA PHE A 244 61.33 14.89 -32.21
C PHE A 244 62.20 16.00 -32.79
N THR A 245 61.63 17.19 -32.94
CA THR A 245 62.32 18.37 -33.47
C THR A 245 62.59 19.38 -32.35
N LEU A 246 63.86 19.78 -32.24
CA LEU A 246 64.31 20.78 -31.29
C LEU A 246 64.56 22.11 -32.01
N GLN A 247 63.83 23.14 -31.61
CA GLN A 247 63.99 24.50 -32.11
C GLN A 247 64.93 25.31 -31.22
N THR A 248 65.87 26.02 -31.83
CA THR A 248 66.83 26.89 -31.14
C THR A 248 66.51 28.36 -31.25
N ARG A 249 66.97 29.11 -30.25
CA ARG A 249 67.22 30.55 -30.34
C ARG A 249 68.47 30.91 -31.15
N ASP A 250 68.70 32.20 -31.38
CA ASP A 250 69.99 32.73 -31.88
C ASP A 250 71.11 32.45 -30.85
N GLY A 251 72.04 31.54 -31.20
CA GLY A 251 73.10 31.04 -30.34
C GLY A 251 72.83 29.68 -29.68
N LEU A 252 73.50 29.43 -28.56
CA LEU A 252 73.53 28.13 -27.88
C LEU A 252 72.24 27.81 -27.11
N ALA A 253 71.56 26.73 -27.50
CA ALA A 253 70.45 26.10 -26.81
C ALA A 253 70.84 24.68 -26.33
N GLY A 254 70.43 24.29 -25.12
CA GLY A 254 70.66 22.96 -24.55
C GLY A 254 69.33 22.23 -24.38
N PHE A 255 69.33 20.92 -24.63
CA PHE A 255 68.16 20.08 -24.40
C PHE A 255 68.57 18.79 -23.71
N THR A 256 67.75 18.39 -22.74
CA THR A 256 67.98 17.23 -21.87
C THR A 256 66.73 16.34 -21.90
N LEU A 257 66.92 15.02 -21.84
CA LEU A 257 65.86 14.01 -21.68
C LEU A 257 66.06 13.41 -20.28
N SER A 258 65.22 13.83 -19.33
CA SER A 258 65.54 13.73 -17.90
C SER A 258 65.33 12.35 -17.28
N GLY A 259 64.50 11.50 -17.87
CA GLY A 259 64.01 10.27 -17.23
C GLY A 259 63.04 10.48 -16.06
N ASP A 260 62.67 11.73 -15.78
CA ASP A 260 61.70 12.08 -14.73
C ASP A 260 60.27 12.15 -15.31
N VAL A 261 59.26 11.89 -14.48
CA VAL A 261 57.84 12.14 -14.80
C VAL A 261 57.44 13.50 -14.20
N ILE A 262 56.55 14.24 -14.87
CA ILE A 262 56.01 15.49 -14.34
C ILE A 262 55.06 15.19 -13.17
N ASP A 263 55.22 15.89 -12.04
CA ASP A 263 54.22 15.94 -10.97
C ASP A 263 53.01 16.77 -11.44
N ASP A 264 51.80 16.20 -11.30
CA ASP A 264 50.51 16.79 -11.70
C ASP A 264 50.47 17.38 -13.14
N PRO A 265 50.67 16.56 -14.19
CA PRO A 265 50.60 17.01 -15.59
C PRO A 265 49.15 17.25 -16.03
N VAL A 266 48.93 18.31 -16.81
CA VAL A 266 47.73 18.41 -17.64
C VAL A 266 47.98 17.57 -18.89
N VAL A 267 47.45 16.35 -18.91
CA VAL A 267 47.54 15.44 -20.06
C VAL A 267 46.51 15.86 -21.12
N THR A 268 46.88 15.77 -22.39
CA THR A 268 46.00 15.98 -23.54
C THR A 268 46.25 14.84 -24.54
N PRO A 269 45.21 14.06 -24.90
CA PRO A 269 45.27 13.10 -26.00
C PRO A 269 45.59 13.76 -27.33
N ILE A 270 45.91 12.94 -28.33
CA ILE A 270 46.04 13.36 -29.73
C ILE A 270 44.96 12.59 -30.49
N GLU A 271 44.06 13.32 -31.16
CA GLU A 271 42.87 12.76 -31.83
C GLU A 271 43.26 11.77 -32.95
N GLN A 272 42.55 10.66 -33.01
CA GLN A 272 42.75 9.52 -33.90
C GLN A 272 41.86 9.61 -35.17
N GLY A 273 41.77 8.53 -35.94
CA GLY A 273 41.11 8.44 -37.24
C GLY A 273 39.59 8.52 -37.21
N ALA A 274 38.94 8.43 -38.38
CA ALA A 274 37.50 8.16 -38.42
C ALA A 274 37.23 7.31 -39.66
N ASP A 275 36.99 6.03 -39.39
CA ASP A 275 37.29 4.93 -40.27
C ASP A 275 36.04 4.21 -40.78
N THR A 276 36.25 3.29 -41.71
CA THR A 276 35.18 2.42 -42.21
C THR A 276 35.71 1.01 -42.38
N VAL A 277 35.30 0.12 -41.48
CA VAL A 277 35.75 -1.27 -41.42
C VAL A 277 34.64 -2.22 -41.84
N LEU A 278 34.99 -3.20 -42.68
CA LEU A 278 34.20 -4.38 -42.97
C LEU A 278 34.99 -5.61 -42.51
N GLY A 279 34.42 -6.41 -41.60
CA GLY A 279 34.94 -7.72 -41.16
C GLY A 279 34.92 -8.71 -42.32
N GLY A 280 33.78 -9.34 -42.58
CA GLY A 280 33.50 -10.16 -43.77
C GLY A 280 32.87 -11.52 -43.44
N ASP A 281 33.25 -12.57 -44.18
CA ASP A 281 32.84 -13.94 -43.88
C ASP A 281 33.67 -14.46 -42.67
N GLY A 282 33.30 -14.22 -41.41
CA GLY A 282 34.23 -14.21 -40.27
C GLY A 282 33.76 -14.78 -38.93
N ASN A 283 34.60 -14.57 -37.93
CA ASN A 283 34.31 -14.58 -36.48
C ASN A 283 35.35 -13.58 -35.97
N ASP A 284 35.10 -12.32 -36.29
CA ASP A 284 36.10 -11.27 -36.40
C ASP A 284 36.14 -10.42 -35.13
N ILE A 285 37.27 -9.74 -34.92
CA ILE A 285 37.43 -8.79 -33.82
C ILE A 285 37.83 -7.45 -34.41
N VAL A 286 37.02 -6.42 -34.22
CA VAL A 286 37.21 -5.08 -34.77
C VAL A 286 37.25 -4.05 -33.65
N TYR A 287 38.25 -3.20 -33.67
CA TYR A 287 38.39 -2.03 -32.81
C TYR A 287 38.44 -0.78 -33.69
N GLY A 288 37.56 0.20 -33.48
CA GLY A 288 37.66 1.52 -34.11
C GLY A 288 38.83 2.30 -33.50
N GLN A 289 38.60 2.72 -32.25
CA GLN A 289 39.45 3.29 -31.20
C GLN A 289 39.14 4.76 -30.88
N GLY A 290 39.13 5.67 -31.85
CA GLY A 290 38.89 7.07 -31.50
C GLY A 290 38.66 8.03 -32.67
N GLY A 291 37.40 8.41 -32.84
CA GLY A 291 36.81 9.28 -33.84
C GLY A 291 35.51 8.64 -34.35
N ASP A 292 34.73 9.35 -35.18
CA ASP A 292 33.39 8.89 -35.58
C ASP A 292 33.46 7.71 -36.59
N ASP A 293 33.51 6.47 -36.08
CA ASP A 293 33.82 5.25 -36.82
C ASP A 293 32.59 4.55 -37.42
N SER A 294 32.82 3.69 -38.42
CA SER A 294 31.78 2.83 -38.99
C SER A 294 32.26 1.39 -39.17
N LEU A 295 31.78 0.49 -38.31
CA LEU A 295 32.23 -0.90 -38.20
C LEU A 295 31.09 -1.85 -38.60
N LEU A 296 31.37 -2.80 -39.50
CA LEU A 296 30.39 -3.81 -39.94
C LEU A 296 31.00 -5.21 -39.86
N GLY A 297 30.36 -6.16 -39.16
CA GLY A 297 30.79 -7.56 -39.04
C GLY A 297 30.59 -8.37 -40.33
N GLU A 298 29.34 -8.46 -40.79
CA GLU A 298 28.82 -9.24 -41.94
C GLU A 298 28.30 -10.68 -41.63
N GLU A 299 29.07 -11.76 -41.84
CA GLU A 299 28.63 -13.17 -41.62
C GLU A 299 29.53 -13.87 -40.58
N GLY A 300 29.14 -13.95 -39.31
CA GLY A 300 30.00 -14.52 -38.25
C GLY A 300 29.48 -14.31 -36.83
N ASP A 301 30.08 -14.94 -35.81
CA ASP A 301 29.90 -14.45 -34.43
C ASP A 301 31.05 -13.46 -34.14
N ASP A 302 30.78 -12.16 -34.24
CA ASP A 302 31.76 -11.08 -34.30
C ASP A 302 31.86 -10.26 -32.99
N SER A 303 32.96 -9.51 -32.82
CA SER A 303 33.21 -8.62 -31.68
C SER A 303 33.64 -7.24 -32.18
N LEU A 304 32.79 -6.24 -32.05
CA LEU A 304 33.02 -4.86 -32.48
C LEU A 304 33.11 -3.93 -31.26
N ASP A 305 34.08 -3.01 -31.25
CA ASP A 305 34.38 -2.08 -30.17
C ASP A 305 34.65 -0.71 -30.82
N GLY A 306 33.77 0.27 -30.61
CA GLY A 306 33.82 1.61 -31.21
C GLY A 306 34.97 2.42 -30.64
N GLY A 307 34.79 2.97 -29.43
CA GLY A 307 35.81 3.67 -28.67
C GLY A 307 35.38 5.08 -28.25
N ASP A 308 36.24 6.07 -28.48
CA ASP A 308 35.92 7.49 -28.25
C ASP A 308 35.35 8.13 -29.55
N GLY A 309 34.03 8.24 -29.75
CA GLY A 309 33.45 8.77 -31.01
C GLY A 309 31.93 8.76 -31.06
N ASP A 310 31.30 9.43 -32.04
CA ASP A 310 29.87 9.21 -32.36
C ASP A 310 29.79 8.07 -33.42
N ASP A 311 29.78 6.81 -32.97
CA ASP A 311 30.08 5.62 -33.80
C ASP A 311 28.85 4.92 -34.43
N VAL A 312 29.10 4.10 -35.47
CA VAL A 312 28.09 3.29 -36.14
C VAL A 312 28.53 1.83 -36.30
N LEU A 313 27.94 0.93 -35.51
CA LEU A 313 28.24 -0.51 -35.47
C LEU A 313 27.07 -1.35 -36.03
N ASP A 314 27.36 -2.36 -36.86
CA ASP A 314 26.39 -3.34 -37.40
C ASP A 314 27.00 -4.75 -37.37
N GLY A 315 26.49 -5.67 -36.55
CA GLY A 315 26.99 -7.05 -36.40
C GLY A 315 26.75 -7.86 -37.67
N GLY A 316 25.52 -8.38 -37.85
CA GLY A 316 25.07 -8.95 -39.13
C GLY A 316 24.22 -10.22 -39.01
N GLU A 317 24.76 -11.35 -39.48
CA GLU A 317 24.20 -12.70 -39.25
C GLU A 317 25.12 -13.45 -38.27
N GLY A 318 24.76 -13.51 -36.98
CA GLY A 318 25.75 -13.83 -35.95
C GLY A 318 25.25 -14.14 -34.55
N ALA A 319 26.13 -14.00 -33.57
CA ALA A 319 25.82 -13.97 -32.14
C ALA A 319 26.84 -13.01 -31.53
N ASP A 320 26.58 -11.74 -31.78
CA ASP A 320 27.62 -10.72 -31.85
C ASP A 320 27.80 -10.00 -30.51
N THR A 321 28.94 -9.32 -30.37
CA THR A 321 29.25 -8.49 -29.20
C THR A 321 29.66 -7.11 -29.69
N LEU A 322 28.81 -6.12 -29.49
CA LEU A 322 29.04 -4.73 -29.87
C LEU A 322 29.20 -3.88 -28.60
N ILE A 323 30.21 -3.01 -28.60
CA ILE A 323 30.45 -2.00 -27.55
C ILE A 323 30.60 -0.66 -28.28
N GLY A 324 29.81 0.33 -27.91
CA GLY A 324 29.89 1.70 -28.45
C GLY A 324 31.12 2.39 -27.88
N GLY A 325 31.01 2.90 -26.67
CA GLY A 325 32.12 3.40 -25.88
C GLY A 325 31.81 4.75 -25.22
N ALA A 326 32.23 5.83 -25.86
CA ALA A 326 32.07 7.19 -25.36
C ALA A 326 31.73 8.18 -26.47
N GLY A 327 30.43 8.44 -26.66
CA GLY A 327 29.84 9.38 -27.61
C GLY A 327 28.39 9.01 -27.91
N GLY A 328 27.77 9.60 -28.93
CA GLY A 328 26.37 9.34 -29.27
C GLY A 328 26.20 8.27 -30.33
N ASP A 329 26.19 7.00 -29.93
CA ASP A 329 26.42 5.86 -30.82
C ASP A 329 25.16 5.30 -31.49
N THR A 330 25.35 4.54 -32.57
CA THR A 330 24.28 3.83 -33.29
C THR A 330 24.67 2.37 -33.54
N LEU A 331 24.07 1.45 -32.78
CA LEU A 331 24.40 0.03 -32.75
C LEU A 331 23.27 -0.85 -33.28
N SER A 332 23.61 -1.85 -34.09
CA SER A 332 22.72 -2.82 -34.72
C SER A 332 23.30 -4.23 -34.55
N GLY A 333 22.68 -5.10 -33.76
CA GLY A 333 23.13 -6.49 -33.58
C GLY A 333 22.98 -7.28 -34.87
N GLY A 334 21.73 -7.64 -35.21
CA GLY A 334 21.40 -8.30 -36.46
C GLY A 334 20.52 -9.53 -36.24
N ASP A 335 20.60 -10.51 -37.14
CA ASP A 335 19.92 -11.80 -36.95
C ASP A 335 20.82 -12.71 -36.09
N GLY A 336 20.57 -12.76 -34.79
CA GLY A 336 21.48 -13.44 -33.87
C GLY A 336 21.03 -13.52 -32.42
N ASN A 337 22.00 -13.74 -31.54
CA ASN A 337 21.81 -13.78 -30.09
C ASN A 337 22.86 -12.82 -29.51
N ASP A 338 22.55 -11.53 -29.58
CA ASP A 338 23.56 -10.48 -29.56
C ASP A 338 23.70 -9.83 -28.17
N TYR A 339 24.88 -9.29 -27.89
CA TYR A 339 25.15 -8.43 -26.75
C TYR A 339 25.56 -7.04 -27.25
N ILE A 340 24.86 -6.00 -26.79
CA ILE A 340 25.12 -4.61 -27.14
C ILE A 340 25.25 -3.78 -25.86
N ASP A 341 26.32 -3.01 -25.77
CA ASP A 341 26.64 -2.06 -24.69
C ASP A 341 26.83 -0.68 -25.36
N GLY A 342 26.02 0.33 -25.02
CA GLY A 342 26.14 1.69 -25.54
C GLY A 342 27.38 2.37 -24.96
N GLY A 343 27.29 2.79 -23.70
CA GLY A 343 28.44 3.27 -22.91
C GLY A 343 28.19 4.62 -22.22
N GLU A 344 29.05 5.60 -22.46
CA GLU A 344 28.83 7.01 -22.06
C GLU A 344 28.27 7.79 -23.26
N GLY A 345 26.97 8.10 -23.29
CA GLY A 345 26.38 8.52 -24.55
C GLY A 345 24.94 9.02 -24.54
N ASN A 346 24.31 8.92 -25.70
CA ASN A 346 22.89 9.20 -25.96
C ASN A 346 22.54 8.32 -27.16
N ASP A 347 22.41 7.03 -26.90
CA ASP A 347 22.70 6.00 -27.88
C ASP A 347 21.43 5.44 -28.53
N PHE A 348 21.59 4.88 -29.73
CA PHE A 348 20.53 4.16 -30.44
C PHE A 348 20.93 2.69 -30.62
N LEU A 349 20.34 1.81 -29.83
CA LEU A 349 20.61 0.37 -29.85
C LEU A 349 19.44 -0.37 -30.51
N SER A 350 19.74 -1.32 -31.40
CA SER A 350 18.72 -2.15 -32.03
C SER A 350 19.19 -3.56 -32.38
N THR A 351 18.25 -4.51 -32.43
CA THR A 351 18.54 -5.91 -32.84
C THR A 351 17.51 -6.49 -33.81
N GLY A 352 17.87 -7.62 -34.43
CA GLY A 352 17.01 -8.45 -35.26
C GLY A 352 16.52 -9.68 -34.49
N LEU A 353 16.52 -10.86 -35.13
CA LEU A 353 15.84 -12.05 -34.58
C LEU A 353 16.74 -12.92 -33.68
N GLY A 354 16.46 -12.99 -32.38
CA GLY A 354 16.85 -14.13 -31.54
C GLY A 354 16.60 -13.98 -30.04
N ASN A 355 17.63 -13.99 -29.21
CA ASN A 355 17.47 -13.68 -27.77
C ASN A 355 18.67 -12.83 -27.34
N ASP A 356 18.43 -11.54 -27.18
CA ASP A 356 19.46 -10.51 -27.16
C ASP A 356 19.63 -9.87 -25.78
N THR A 357 20.67 -9.07 -25.63
CA THR A 357 20.93 -8.25 -24.43
C THR A 357 21.41 -6.87 -24.87
N LEU A 358 20.65 -5.83 -24.56
CA LEU A 358 20.95 -4.43 -24.83
C LEU A 358 21.14 -3.69 -23.49
N VAL A 359 22.21 -2.91 -23.38
CA VAL A 359 22.51 -2.03 -22.24
C VAL A 359 22.81 -0.65 -22.80
N GLY A 360 22.06 0.38 -22.40
CA GLY A 360 22.29 1.77 -22.78
C GLY A 360 23.56 2.30 -22.13
N GLY A 361 23.48 2.74 -20.87
CA GLY A 361 24.62 3.13 -20.05
C GLY A 361 24.41 4.44 -19.28
N GLU A 362 25.27 5.43 -19.50
CA GLU A 362 25.12 6.82 -18.99
C GLU A 362 24.64 7.75 -20.13
N GLY A 363 23.34 7.98 -20.26
CA GLY A 363 22.79 8.80 -21.35
C GLY A 363 21.27 8.97 -21.35
N ASP A 364 20.68 9.70 -22.30
CA ASP A 364 19.24 9.51 -22.60
C ASP A 364 19.16 8.61 -23.84
N ASP A 365 18.97 7.31 -23.65
CA ASP A 365 19.18 6.26 -24.65
C ASP A 365 17.88 5.79 -25.32
N THR A 366 18.00 5.08 -26.44
CA THR A 366 16.88 4.46 -27.16
C THR A 366 17.21 3.02 -27.55
N LEU A 367 16.54 2.07 -26.90
CA LEU A 367 16.73 0.62 -27.10
C LEU A 367 15.50 0.04 -27.81
N GLN A 368 15.71 -0.70 -28.90
CA GLN A 368 14.61 -1.32 -29.66
C GLN A 368 14.95 -2.72 -30.17
N ASN A 369 14.32 -3.78 -29.63
CA ASN A 369 14.54 -5.15 -30.10
C ASN A 369 13.74 -5.50 -31.37
N SER A 370 13.84 -6.77 -31.76
CA SER A 370 12.81 -7.46 -32.55
C SER A 370 12.34 -8.73 -31.80
N ALA A 371 11.76 -9.72 -32.49
CA ALA A 371 11.11 -10.85 -31.81
C ALA A 371 12.12 -11.82 -31.14
N GLY A 372 11.95 -12.07 -29.84
CA GLY A 372 12.86 -12.87 -29.03
C GLY A 372 12.33 -13.36 -27.67
N ASP A 373 13.23 -13.52 -26.70
CA ASP A 373 12.95 -13.35 -25.27
C ASP A 373 14.21 -12.62 -24.75
N ASP A 374 14.14 -11.30 -24.66
CA ASP A 374 15.29 -10.39 -24.63
C ASP A 374 15.50 -9.70 -23.28
N SER A 375 16.66 -9.08 -23.09
CA SER A 375 17.00 -8.28 -21.90
C SER A 375 17.42 -6.88 -22.30
N LEU A 376 16.66 -5.85 -21.92
CA LEU A 376 16.92 -4.45 -22.26
C LEU A 376 17.10 -3.64 -20.97
N VAL A 377 18.22 -2.94 -20.82
CA VAL A 377 18.54 -2.13 -19.65
C VAL A 377 18.90 -0.72 -20.10
N GLY A 378 18.19 0.31 -19.62
CA GLY A 378 18.49 1.72 -19.90
C GLY A 378 19.81 2.13 -19.22
N GLY A 379 19.75 2.43 -17.93
CA GLY A 379 20.92 2.70 -17.10
C GLY A 379 20.74 3.92 -16.21
N THR A 380 21.33 5.05 -16.60
CA THR A 380 21.11 6.34 -15.91
C THR A 380 20.80 7.42 -16.94
N GLY A 381 19.58 7.97 -16.91
CA GLY A 381 19.07 8.61 -18.11
C GLY A 381 17.64 9.11 -18.09
N ASN A 382 17.06 9.23 -19.28
CA ASN A 382 15.62 9.31 -19.49
C ASN A 382 15.35 8.48 -20.74
N ASP A 383 15.34 7.17 -20.54
CA ASP A 383 15.55 6.18 -21.58
C ASP A 383 14.25 5.77 -22.26
N SER A 384 14.35 5.34 -23.52
CA SER A 384 13.21 4.91 -24.34
C SER A 384 13.39 3.46 -24.77
N ILE A 385 12.83 2.54 -24.00
CA ILE A 385 12.93 1.10 -24.21
C ILE A 385 11.66 0.57 -24.90
N ILE A 386 11.83 -0.10 -26.04
CA ILE A 386 10.73 -0.66 -26.85
C ILE A 386 11.04 -2.14 -27.14
N ALA A 387 10.37 -3.03 -26.41
CA ALA A 387 10.30 -4.46 -26.69
C ALA A 387 9.20 -4.79 -27.74
N THR A 388 9.05 -6.06 -28.17
CA THR A 388 8.16 -6.41 -29.31
C THR A 388 7.35 -7.71 -29.17
N ASP A 389 7.80 -8.82 -29.77
CA ASP A 389 7.14 -10.14 -29.69
C ASP A 389 8.07 -11.06 -28.85
N GLY A 390 7.81 -11.22 -27.55
CA GLY A 390 8.72 -11.95 -26.66
C GLY A 390 8.23 -12.14 -25.22
N ASN A 391 9.02 -12.80 -24.37
CA ASN A 391 8.84 -12.71 -22.91
C ASN A 391 10.05 -11.93 -22.39
N ASP A 392 10.02 -10.63 -22.63
CA ASP A 392 11.16 -9.74 -22.53
C ASP A 392 11.34 -9.24 -21.08
N THR A 393 12.55 -8.79 -20.75
CA THR A 393 12.88 -8.21 -19.44
C THR A 393 13.46 -6.81 -19.64
N LEU A 394 12.76 -5.79 -19.13
CA LEU A 394 13.12 -4.38 -19.27
C LEU A 394 13.45 -3.78 -17.89
N GLU A 395 14.51 -2.99 -17.80
CA GLU A 395 14.90 -2.22 -16.62
C GLU A 395 15.23 -0.79 -17.08
N GLY A 396 14.52 0.23 -16.58
CA GLY A 396 14.80 1.65 -16.87
C GLY A 396 16.09 2.08 -16.18
N GLY A 397 16.00 2.39 -14.89
CA GLY A 397 17.15 2.66 -14.03
C GLY A 397 17.01 3.92 -13.17
N ASP A 398 17.99 4.82 -13.24
CA ASP A 398 17.91 6.15 -12.61
C ASP A 398 17.41 7.16 -13.66
N GLY A 399 16.12 7.50 -13.70
CA GLY A 399 15.59 8.33 -14.79
C GLY A 399 14.08 8.65 -14.80
N ASN A 400 13.62 9.28 -15.89
CA ASN A 400 12.18 9.37 -16.18
C ASN A 400 11.96 8.62 -17.49
N ASP A 401 11.90 7.30 -17.37
CA ASP A 401 12.05 6.38 -18.48
C ASP A 401 10.71 6.08 -19.13
N THR A 402 10.75 5.52 -20.33
CA THR A 402 9.56 5.09 -21.07
C THR A 402 9.75 3.68 -21.61
N LEU A 403 8.98 2.74 -21.05
CA LEU A 403 9.05 1.30 -21.34
C LEU A 403 7.78 0.82 -22.06
N TYR A 404 7.96 0.00 -23.09
CA TYR A 404 6.89 -0.74 -23.76
C TYR A 404 7.28 -2.22 -23.84
N GLY A 405 6.49 -3.12 -23.25
CA GLY A 405 6.68 -4.58 -23.31
C GLY A 405 6.31 -5.14 -24.69
N GLY A 406 5.02 -5.15 -25.02
CA GLY A 406 4.55 -5.47 -26.37
C GLY A 406 3.58 -6.65 -26.42
N ASN A 407 4.04 -7.82 -26.87
CA ASN A 407 3.20 -9.03 -26.99
C ASN A 407 3.88 -10.25 -26.36
N ASP A 408 3.06 -11.10 -25.75
CA ASP A 408 3.46 -12.19 -24.84
C ASP A 408 3.84 -11.62 -23.44
N ASN A 409 4.43 -12.39 -22.51
CA ASN A 409 4.39 -12.01 -21.07
C ASN A 409 5.72 -11.41 -20.58
N ASP A 410 5.70 -10.12 -20.29
CA ASP A 410 6.91 -9.33 -20.04
C ASP A 410 7.17 -9.06 -18.54
N VAL A 411 8.42 -8.73 -18.22
CA VAL A 411 8.84 -8.27 -16.89
C VAL A 411 9.48 -6.89 -17.04
N MET A 412 8.96 -5.89 -16.32
CA MET A 412 9.43 -4.52 -16.42
C MET A 412 9.68 -3.91 -15.04
N ALA A 413 10.79 -3.20 -14.90
CA ALA A 413 11.07 -2.32 -13.77
C ALA A 413 11.34 -0.90 -14.29
N GLY A 414 10.66 0.10 -13.73
CA GLY A 414 10.96 1.51 -13.97
C GLY A 414 12.30 1.86 -13.32
N GLY A 415 12.28 2.11 -12.02
CA GLY A 415 13.47 2.24 -11.18
C GLY A 415 13.36 3.36 -10.17
N ALA A 416 13.89 4.54 -10.51
CA ALA A 416 13.90 5.72 -9.65
C ALA A 416 13.73 7.02 -10.45
N ASP A 417 13.02 7.99 -9.87
CA ASP A 417 12.35 9.12 -10.55
C ASP A 417 11.07 8.63 -11.30
N ALA A 418 10.43 9.44 -12.16
CA ALA A 418 9.02 9.23 -12.52
C ALA A 418 8.80 8.60 -13.91
N ASP A 419 8.38 7.34 -13.93
CA ASP A 419 8.41 6.49 -15.13
C ASP A 419 7.07 6.35 -15.86
N LEU A 420 7.14 5.92 -17.12
CA LEU A 420 6.00 5.66 -18.00
C LEU A 420 6.09 4.26 -18.63
N MET A 421 5.25 3.32 -18.20
CA MET A 421 5.38 1.91 -18.58
C MET A 421 4.08 1.36 -19.20
N TYR A 422 4.21 0.51 -20.22
CA TYR A 422 3.09 -0.11 -20.94
C TYR A 422 3.33 -1.61 -21.14
N GLY A 423 2.45 -2.48 -20.62
CA GLY A 423 2.44 -3.93 -20.91
C GLY A 423 2.03 -4.23 -22.35
N GLU A 424 0.93 -3.61 -22.78
CA GLU A 424 0.20 -3.84 -24.02
C GLU A 424 -0.60 -5.16 -24.07
N ALA A 425 0.02 -6.31 -24.31
CA ALA A 425 -0.71 -7.55 -24.63
C ALA A 425 -0.03 -8.83 -24.12
N GLY A 426 -0.11 -9.03 -22.82
CA GLY A 426 0.61 -10.10 -22.14
C GLY A 426 -0.08 -10.66 -20.92
N ASN A 427 0.72 -10.90 -19.89
CA ASN A 427 0.33 -11.36 -18.57
C ASN A 427 1.46 -10.85 -17.67
N ASP A 428 1.53 -9.52 -17.59
CA ASP A 428 2.79 -8.79 -17.43
C ASP A 428 3.09 -8.51 -15.96
N SER A 429 4.37 -8.32 -15.65
CA SER A 429 4.86 -8.08 -14.29
C SER A 429 5.63 -6.76 -14.25
N MET A 430 5.01 -5.71 -13.69
CA MET A 430 5.50 -4.34 -13.71
C MET A 430 5.75 -3.84 -12.28
N ASP A 431 6.90 -3.21 -12.05
CA ASP A 431 7.34 -2.59 -10.78
C ASP A 431 7.81 -1.15 -11.09
N GLY A 432 7.10 -0.13 -10.60
CA GLY A 432 7.43 1.29 -10.83
C GLY A 432 8.72 1.68 -10.11
N GLY A 433 8.69 1.65 -8.78
CA GLY A 433 9.86 1.78 -7.92
C GLY A 433 9.82 2.99 -6.99
N ASP A 434 10.83 3.86 -7.08
CA ASP A 434 10.98 5.10 -6.31
C ASP A 434 10.57 6.31 -7.18
N GLY A 435 9.26 6.55 -7.37
CA GLY A 435 8.80 7.41 -8.46
C GLY A 435 7.55 8.24 -8.21
N ASN A 436 6.76 8.39 -9.28
CA ASN A 436 5.48 9.08 -9.29
C ASN A 436 4.73 8.66 -10.57
N ASP A 437 4.51 7.36 -10.70
CA ASP A 437 4.63 6.64 -11.98
C ASP A 437 3.32 6.50 -12.74
N VAL A 438 3.42 6.17 -14.02
CA VAL A 438 2.26 5.96 -14.90
C VAL A 438 2.38 4.61 -15.59
N MET A 439 1.50 3.67 -15.23
CA MET A 439 1.53 2.31 -15.76
C MET A 439 0.18 1.90 -16.38
N ASP A 440 0.23 1.14 -17.47
CA ASP A 440 -0.95 0.57 -18.15
C ASP A 440 -0.61 -0.87 -18.61
N GLY A 441 -1.15 -1.90 -17.94
CA GLY A 441 -0.90 -3.31 -18.26
C GLY A 441 -1.47 -3.68 -19.63
N GLY A 442 -2.72 -3.32 -19.88
CA GLY A 442 -3.35 -3.31 -21.21
C GLY A 442 -4.34 -4.45 -21.41
N SER A 443 -3.87 -5.67 -21.71
CA SER A 443 -4.75 -6.83 -21.85
C SER A 443 -4.06 -8.15 -21.54
N GLY A 444 -4.51 -8.82 -20.49
CA GLY A 444 -3.77 -9.93 -19.91
C GLY A 444 -4.38 -10.41 -18.62
N ALA A 445 -3.55 -10.91 -17.71
CA ALA A 445 -3.89 -10.90 -16.29
C ALA A 445 -2.62 -10.49 -15.58
N ASP A 446 -2.54 -9.19 -15.32
CA ASP A 446 -1.30 -8.47 -15.12
C ASP A 446 -1.03 -8.28 -13.61
N THR A 447 0.21 -7.95 -13.27
CA THR A 447 0.66 -7.69 -11.90
C THR A 447 1.45 -6.41 -11.89
N LEU A 448 0.89 -5.35 -11.31
CA LEU A 448 1.45 -4.00 -11.30
C LEU A 448 1.68 -3.54 -9.85
N ILE A 449 2.87 -3.01 -9.59
CA ILE A 449 3.29 -2.49 -8.28
C ILE A 449 3.80 -1.06 -8.49
N GLY A 450 3.19 -0.06 -7.83
CA GLY A 450 3.63 1.34 -7.88
C GLY A 450 4.96 1.52 -7.16
N GLY A 451 4.93 1.46 -5.82
CA GLY A 451 6.12 1.47 -4.97
C GLY A 451 6.09 2.62 -3.97
N LEU A 452 6.97 3.61 -4.16
CA LEU A 452 6.97 4.86 -3.42
C LEU A 452 6.62 5.99 -4.39
N GLY A 453 5.56 6.75 -4.14
CA GLY A 453 5.20 7.76 -5.11
C GLY A 453 3.81 8.36 -4.92
N ALA A 454 3.16 8.68 -6.02
CA ALA A 454 1.75 9.04 -6.06
C ALA A 454 1.30 8.68 -7.46
N ASP A 455 0.99 7.40 -7.62
CA ASP A 455 1.11 6.68 -8.88
C ASP A 455 -0.23 6.61 -9.60
N THR A 456 -0.21 6.37 -10.90
CA THR A 456 -1.40 6.27 -11.75
C THR A 456 -1.36 4.97 -12.53
N ILE A 457 -2.13 3.99 -12.08
CA ILE A 457 -2.06 2.61 -12.55
C ILE A 457 -3.37 2.22 -13.25
N SER A 458 -3.25 1.62 -14.41
CA SER A 458 -4.31 0.98 -15.19
C SER A 458 -3.93 -0.49 -15.35
N GLY A 459 -4.77 -1.42 -14.87
CA GLY A 459 -4.62 -2.86 -15.14
C GLY A 459 -4.89 -3.12 -16.61
N GLY A 460 -6.15 -3.36 -16.96
CA GLY A 460 -6.56 -3.45 -18.35
C GLY A 460 -7.78 -4.33 -18.51
N ASP A 461 -7.95 -4.97 -19.66
CA ASP A 461 -8.89 -6.09 -19.80
C ASP A 461 -8.22 -7.37 -19.28
N GLY A 462 -8.46 -7.74 -18.02
CA GLY A 462 -7.80 -8.88 -17.37
C GLY A 462 -8.37 -9.29 -16.01
N ASP A 463 -7.80 -10.34 -15.41
CA ASP A 463 -7.98 -10.66 -13.98
C ASP A 463 -6.74 -10.10 -13.24
N ASP A 464 -6.70 -8.79 -12.98
CA ASP A 464 -5.46 -8.05 -12.66
C ASP A 464 -5.15 -7.97 -11.16
N TYR A 465 -3.87 -7.82 -10.81
CA TYR A 465 -3.42 -7.47 -9.46
C TYR A 465 -2.67 -6.14 -9.48
N ILE A 466 -3.13 -5.18 -8.67
CA ILE A 466 -2.53 -3.85 -8.54
C ILE A 466 -2.26 -3.53 -7.06
N GLU A 467 -1.03 -3.09 -6.75
CA GLU A 467 -0.63 -2.57 -5.45
C GLU A 467 -0.02 -1.17 -5.64
N GLY A 468 -0.62 -0.11 -5.09
CA GLY A 468 -0.14 1.27 -5.19
C GLY A 468 1.16 1.45 -4.41
N GLY A 469 1.06 1.51 -3.08
CA GLY A 469 2.21 1.48 -2.17
C GLY A 469 2.20 2.60 -1.14
N ASP A 470 3.30 3.36 -1.04
CA ASP A 470 3.40 4.57 -0.20
C ASP A 470 3.08 5.81 -1.08
N GLY A 471 1.79 6.18 -1.24
CA GLY A 471 1.40 7.29 -2.10
C GLY A 471 0.01 7.91 -1.87
N ASP A 472 -0.38 8.87 -2.72
CA ASP A 472 -1.79 9.30 -2.88
C ASP A 472 -2.20 8.79 -4.29
N ASP A 473 -2.53 7.49 -4.40
CA ASP A 473 -2.50 6.75 -5.66
C ASP A 473 -3.83 6.76 -6.43
N SER A 474 -3.78 6.48 -7.73
CA SER A 474 -4.94 6.44 -8.63
C SER A 474 -4.97 5.13 -9.41
N LEU A 475 -5.68 4.14 -8.89
CA LEU A 475 -5.73 2.77 -9.39
C LEU A 475 -7.02 2.50 -10.17
N THR A 476 -6.89 1.95 -11.38
CA THR A 476 -8.02 1.64 -12.27
C THR A 476 -7.89 0.31 -13.00
N THR A 477 -9.00 -0.33 -13.35
CA THR A 477 -9.01 -1.56 -14.19
C THR A 477 -10.15 -1.58 -15.22
N GLY A 478 -10.08 -2.53 -16.15
CA GLY A 478 -11.07 -2.83 -17.18
C GLY A 478 -11.90 -4.08 -16.85
N LEU A 479 -12.01 -5.02 -17.79
CA LEU A 479 -12.91 -6.18 -17.66
C LEU A 479 -12.21 -7.46 -17.15
N GLY A 480 -12.61 -7.93 -15.98
CA GLY A 480 -12.36 -9.29 -15.48
C GLY A 480 -12.57 -9.37 -13.98
N ASN A 481 -11.80 -10.15 -13.24
CA ASN A 481 -11.92 -10.29 -11.79
C ASN A 481 -10.64 -9.79 -11.09
N ASP A 482 -10.67 -8.54 -10.65
CA ASP A 482 -9.49 -7.75 -10.28
C ASP A 482 -9.24 -7.70 -8.76
N THR A 483 -8.00 -7.32 -8.40
CA THR A 483 -7.59 -6.99 -7.03
C THR A 483 -6.81 -5.67 -7.04
N LEU A 484 -7.35 -4.63 -6.41
CA LEU A 484 -6.72 -3.32 -6.26
C LEU A 484 -6.41 -3.08 -4.78
N ILE A 485 -5.18 -2.70 -4.46
CA ILE A 485 -4.72 -2.36 -3.12
C ILE A 485 -4.07 -0.97 -3.20
N GLY A 486 -4.64 0.04 -2.52
CA GLY A 486 -4.06 1.39 -2.44
C GLY A 486 -2.73 1.37 -1.69
N GLY A 487 -2.80 1.24 -0.37
CA GLY A 487 -1.66 1.10 0.51
C GLY A 487 -1.64 2.14 1.61
N ALA A 488 -0.85 3.20 1.43
CA ALA A 488 -0.53 4.16 2.47
C ALA A 488 -0.55 5.63 2.01
N GLY A 489 -1.74 6.12 1.68
CA GLY A 489 -2.11 7.52 1.72
C GLY A 489 -3.57 7.70 1.35
N ASN A 490 -3.93 8.70 0.54
CA ASN A 490 -5.35 8.99 0.25
C ASN A 490 -5.68 8.52 -1.18
N ASP A 491 -5.99 7.25 -1.32
CA ASP A 491 -5.98 6.54 -2.58
C ASP A 491 -7.35 6.60 -3.28
N THR A 492 -7.33 6.51 -4.61
CA THR A 492 -8.53 6.49 -5.46
C THR A 492 -8.56 5.19 -6.25
N LEU A 493 -9.42 4.25 -5.84
CA LEU A 493 -9.57 2.94 -6.46
C LEU A 493 -10.86 2.88 -7.29
N ARG A 494 -10.78 2.38 -8.52
CA ARG A 494 -11.95 2.22 -9.38
C ARG A 494 -11.83 1.07 -10.38
N ASN A 495 -12.63 0.03 -10.21
CA ASN A 495 -12.70 -1.09 -11.17
C ASN A 495 -13.54 -0.76 -12.43
N SER A 496 -13.72 -1.78 -13.28
CA SER A 496 -14.92 -1.87 -14.12
C SER A 496 -15.78 -3.10 -13.75
N ALA A 497 -16.09 -4.01 -14.67
CA ALA A 497 -17.11 -5.03 -14.45
C ALA A 497 -16.48 -6.40 -14.17
N GLY A 498 -16.78 -6.96 -12.99
CA GLY A 498 -16.06 -8.08 -12.38
C GLY A 498 -16.75 -8.63 -11.13
N ASP A 499 -16.13 -9.60 -10.45
CA ASP A 499 -16.38 -9.78 -9.00
C ASP A 499 -15.03 -9.47 -8.34
N ASP A 500 -14.83 -8.23 -7.91
CA ASP A 500 -13.52 -7.63 -7.66
C ASP A 500 -13.22 -7.42 -6.16
N SER A 501 -11.95 -7.16 -5.83
CA SER A 501 -11.49 -6.90 -4.47
C SER A 501 -10.73 -5.57 -4.39
N LEU A 502 -11.31 -4.56 -3.76
CA LEU A 502 -10.74 -3.22 -3.66
C LEU A 502 -10.42 -2.90 -2.18
N VAL A 503 -9.15 -2.63 -1.87
CA VAL A 503 -8.66 -2.34 -0.51
C VAL A 503 -7.97 -0.98 -0.48
N GLY A 504 -8.47 -0.03 0.30
CA GLY A 504 -7.84 1.29 0.48
C GLY A 504 -6.50 1.17 1.22
N GLY A 505 -6.56 1.00 2.54
CA GLY A 505 -5.39 0.70 3.37
C GLY A 505 -5.26 1.64 4.56
N THR A 506 -4.46 2.69 4.44
CA THR A 506 -4.32 3.71 5.49
C THR A 506 -4.28 5.15 4.95
N GLY A 507 -5.36 5.89 5.20
CA GLY A 507 -5.55 7.31 4.86
C GLY A 507 -7.02 7.61 4.64
N ASP A 508 -7.39 8.72 3.99
CA ASP A 508 -8.80 9.04 3.72
C ASP A 508 -9.16 8.60 2.27
N ASP A 509 -9.55 7.33 2.07
CA ASP A 509 -9.61 6.67 0.76
C ASP A 509 -10.93 6.86 -0.02
N SER A 510 -10.89 6.67 -1.35
CA SER A 510 -12.02 6.83 -2.27
C SER A 510 -12.18 5.64 -3.21
N ILE A 511 -13.00 4.66 -2.81
CA ILE A 511 -13.24 3.41 -3.53
C ILE A 511 -14.57 3.49 -4.32
N VAL A 512 -14.55 3.13 -5.60
CA VAL A 512 -15.74 3.11 -6.46
C VAL A 512 -15.79 1.83 -7.31
N ALA A 513 -16.59 0.86 -6.87
CA ALA A 513 -16.94 -0.36 -7.60
C ALA A 513 -17.96 -0.06 -8.74
N THR A 514 -18.35 -1.07 -9.57
CA THR A 514 -19.33 -0.83 -10.66
C THR A 514 -20.39 -1.90 -10.97
N ASP A 515 -20.06 -3.00 -11.66
CA ASP A 515 -21.01 -4.02 -12.17
C ASP A 515 -20.50 -5.41 -11.75
N GLY A 516 -21.11 -6.00 -10.72
CA GLY A 516 -20.85 -7.36 -10.23
C GLY A 516 -20.68 -7.41 -8.71
N ASN A 517 -20.28 -8.55 -8.13
CA ASN A 517 -20.36 -8.76 -6.67
C ASN A 517 -19.02 -8.44 -6.02
N ASP A 518 -18.77 -7.15 -5.78
CA ASP A 518 -17.48 -6.61 -5.37
C ASP A 518 -17.28 -6.67 -3.84
N THR A 519 -16.02 -6.68 -3.41
CA THR A 519 -15.62 -6.60 -1.99
C THR A 519 -14.75 -5.38 -1.77
N LEU A 520 -15.22 -4.43 -0.95
CA LEU A 520 -14.56 -3.17 -0.66
C LEU A 520 -14.14 -3.13 0.82
N GLU A 521 -12.86 -2.87 1.08
CA GLU A 521 -12.31 -2.65 2.43
C GLU A 521 -11.64 -1.26 2.48
N GLY A 522 -12.16 -0.33 3.30
CA GLY A 522 -11.60 1.02 3.48
C GLY A 522 -10.24 0.95 4.18
N GLY A 523 -10.24 0.74 5.49
CA GLY A 523 -9.04 0.48 6.29
C GLY A 523 -8.92 1.36 7.53
N ASP A 524 -7.76 1.99 7.74
CA ASP A 524 -7.56 2.98 8.81
C ASP A 524 -7.75 4.39 8.22
N GLY A 525 -8.95 4.97 8.32
CA GLY A 525 -9.29 6.12 7.49
C GLY A 525 -10.51 6.97 7.85
N ALA A 526 -11.01 7.67 6.85
CA ALA A 526 -12.30 8.35 6.84
C ALA A 526 -12.88 8.20 5.44
N ASP A 527 -13.18 6.95 5.10
CA ASP A 527 -13.17 6.49 3.73
C ASP A 527 -14.51 6.75 3.04
N THR A 528 -14.50 6.76 1.71
CA THR A 528 -15.71 6.88 0.89
C THR A 528 -15.79 5.71 -0.08
N MET A 529 -16.82 4.89 0.07
CA MET A 529 -17.03 3.68 -0.71
C MET A 529 -18.38 3.71 -1.43
N TYR A 530 -18.38 3.27 -2.69
CA TYR A 530 -19.56 3.02 -3.50
C TYR A 530 -19.46 1.60 -4.05
N GLY A 531 -20.44 0.74 -3.75
CA GLY A 531 -20.62 -0.59 -4.34
C GLY A 531 -20.96 -0.47 -5.83
N GLY A 532 -22.25 -0.45 -6.19
CA GLY A 532 -22.63 -0.09 -7.56
C GLY A 532 -23.91 -0.76 -8.03
N ASN A 533 -23.77 -1.94 -8.63
CA ASN A 533 -24.87 -2.81 -9.04
C ASN A 533 -24.46 -4.28 -8.84
N ASP A 534 -25.46 -5.13 -8.55
CA ASP A 534 -25.32 -6.51 -8.06
C ASP A 534 -25.01 -6.53 -6.54
N ASP A 535 -24.74 -7.68 -5.91
CA ASP A 535 -24.81 -7.83 -4.43
C ASP A 535 -23.42 -7.63 -3.77
N ASP A 536 -23.08 -6.43 -3.26
CA ASP A 536 -21.74 -6.07 -2.79
C ASP A 536 -21.46 -6.32 -1.29
N LEU A 537 -20.17 -6.39 -0.92
CA LEU A 537 -19.68 -6.42 0.47
C LEU A 537 -18.80 -5.21 0.79
N LEU A 538 -19.23 -4.38 1.74
CA LEU A 538 -18.52 -3.16 2.16
C LEU A 538 -18.06 -3.27 3.62
N VAL A 539 -16.76 -3.01 3.87
CA VAL A 539 -16.11 -3.03 5.18
C VAL A 539 -15.38 -1.70 5.40
N GLY A 540 -15.90 -0.84 6.29
CA GLY A 540 -15.29 0.48 6.55
C GLY A 540 -13.87 0.37 7.13
N GLY A 541 -13.73 -0.39 8.22
CA GLY A 541 -12.47 -0.52 8.94
C GLY A 541 -12.52 0.28 10.25
N SER A 542 -11.67 1.30 10.40
CA SER A 542 -11.63 2.17 11.58
C SER A 542 -11.60 3.65 11.20
N GLY A 543 -12.68 4.37 11.52
CA GLY A 543 -12.76 5.74 11.04
C GLY A 543 -14.05 6.49 11.29
N ALA A 544 -14.55 7.07 10.20
CA ALA A 544 -15.76 7.87 10.14
C ALA A 544 -16.27 7.85 8.70
N ASP A 545 -16.65 6.65 8.26
CA ASP A 545 -16.65 6.31 6.85
C ASP A 545 -18.01 6.62 6.20
N LEU A 546 -18.03 6.70 4.88
CA LEU A 546 -19.21 6.95 4.06
C LEU A 546 -19.37 5.80 3.06
N MET A 547 -20.33 4.92 3.32
CA MET A 547 -20.56 3.72 2.52
C MET A 547 -21.90 3.82 1.80
N HIS A 548 -21.89 3.53 0.50
CA HIS A 548 -23.05 3.52 -0.37
C HIS A 548 -23.12 2.17 -1.09
N GLY A 549 -24.20 1.43 -0.91
CA GLY A 549 -24.47 0.20 -1.68
C GLY A 549 -24.89 0.53 -3.13
N GLU A 550 -25.84 1.46 -3.25
CA GLU A 550 -26.49 1.97 -4.49
C GLU A 550 -27.60 1.06 -5.07
N ALA A 551 -27.31 -0.15 -5.56
CA ALA A 551 -28.29 -0.96 -6.30
C ALA A 551 -28.14 -2.47 -6.14
N ASP A 552 -29.29 -3.14 -5.96
CA ASP A 552 -29.41 -4.55 -5.59
C ASP A 552 -29.19 -4.78 -4.08
N ALA A 553 -28.57 -5.87 -3.59
CA ALA A 553 -28.66 -6.22 -2.16
C ALA A 553 -27.29 -6.31 -1.46
N ASP A 554 -26.94 -5.23 -0.76
CA ASP A 554 -25.60 -5.01 -0.25
C ASP A 554 -25.43 -5.44 1.22
N THR A 555 -24.19 -5.80 1.59
CA THR A 555 -23.83 -6.18 2.96
C THR A 555 -22.76 -5.25 3.52
N PHE A 556 -23.07 -4.55 4.61
CA PHE A 556 -22.11 -3.76 5.37
C PHE A 556 -21.61 -4.57 6.57
N GLU A 557 -20.41 -5.16 6.48
CA GLU A 557 -19.82 -5.98 7.57
C GLU A 557 -19.02 -5.10 8.56
N MET A 558 -19.31 -5.27 9.85
CA MET A 558 -18.79 -4.42 10.93
C MET A 558 -17.95 -5.22 11.93
N SER A 559 -16.84 -4.63 12.37
CA SER A 559 -15.93 -5.21 13.35
C SER A 559 -15.65 -4.29 14.56
N ASP A 560 -14.95 -4.79 15.58
CA ASP A 560 -14.63 -4.03 16.79
C ASP A 560 -13.84 -2.74 16.48
N GLY A 561 -14.49 -1.58 16.64
CA GLY A 561 -13.86 -0.27 16.41
C GLY A 561 -14.24 0.42 15.10
N PHE A 562 -15.32 -0.02 14.45
CA PHE A 562 -15.89 0.54 13.20
C PHE A 562 -15.79 2.08 13.11
N GLY A 563 -16.27 2.82 14.12
CA GLY A 563 -16.11 4.27 14.18
C GLY A 563 -17.43 5.05 14.13
N ASN A 564 -17.50 6.10 13.31
CA ASN A 564 -18.63 7.04 13.31
C ASN A 564 -19.24 7.18 11.91
N ASP A 565 -19.73 6.05 11.41
CA ASP A 565 -19.89 5.82 9.98
C ASP A 565 -21.30 6.16 9.50
N THR A 566 -21.43 6.39 8.20
CA THR A 566 -22.68 6.73 7.52
C THR A 566 -22.91 5.72 6.41
N LEU A 567 -23.94 4.88 6.58
CA LEU A 567 -24.32 3.85 5.62
C LEU A 567 -25.59 4.28 4.87
N THR A 568 -25.57 4.08 3.57
CA THR A 568 -26.76 4.10 2.71
C THR A 568 -26.74 2.80 1.91
N GLY A 569 -27.76 1.96 2.02
CA GLY A 569 -27.90 0.81 1.11
C GLY A 569 -28.29 1.33 -0.27
N GLY A 570 -29.55 1.19 -0.64
CA GLY A 570 -30.08 1.78 -1.86
C GLY A 570 -31.57 1.62 -2.06
N GLU A 571 -32.03 2.04 -3.24
CA GLU A 571 -33.44 1.88 -3.68
C GLU A 571 -33.51 1.50 -5.18
N ALA A 572 -32.40 1.04 -5.73
CA ALA A 572 -32.30 0.49 -7.08
C ALA A 572 -32.17 -1.04 -7.03
N GLY A 573 -32.49 -1.71 -8.13
CA GLY A 573 -32.39 -3.17 -8.18
C GLY A 573 -33.37 -3.92 -7.27
N ASN A 574 -32.84 -4.87 -6.53
CA ASN A 574 -33.44 -5.67 -5.47
C ASN A 574 -33.05 -5.12 -4.07
N ASP A 575 -33.71 -4.05 -3.60
CA ASP A 575 -33.46 -3.49 -2.26
C ASP A 575 -33.62 -4.58 -1.17
N TYR A 576 -32.50 -4.96 -0.55
CA TYR A 576 -32.46 -5.84 0.61
C TYR A 576 -31.10 -5.72 1.34
N ASP A 577 -30.80 -4.52 1.77
CA ASP A 577 -29.51 -4.16 2.32
C ASP A 577 -29.39 -4.60 3.79
N THR A 578 -28.23 -5.14 4.13
CA THR A 578 -27.96 -5.79 5.42
C THR A 578 -26.77 -5.16 6.12
N VAL A 579 -26.94 -4.72 7.36
CA VAL A 579 -25.81 -4.40 8.24
C VAL A 579 -25.50 -5.62 9.12
N ASP A 580 -24.30 -6.17 8.99
CA ASP A 580 -23.85 -7.33 9.77
C ASP A 580 -22.89 -6.92 10.89
N MET A 581 -23.39 -6.97 12.13
CA MET A 581 -22.66 -6.68 13.35
C MET A 581 -22.11 -7.94 14.03
N SER A 582 -22.23 -9.14 13.43
CA SER A 582 -21.86 -10.40 14.09
C SER A 582 -20.36 -10.53 14.41
N GLY A 583 -19.52 -9.70 13.76
CA GLY A 583 -18.09 -9.52 14.07
C GLY A 583 -17.81 -8.68 15.32
N VAL A 584 -18.79 -7.89 15.82
CA VAL A 584 -18.62 -6.98 16.96
C VAL A 584 -18.79 -7.72 18.29
N THR A 585 -17.86 -7.49 19.22
CA THR A 585 -17.77 -8.25 20.49
C THR A 585 -18.42 -7.56 21.70
N THR A 586 -18.96 -6.36 21.48
CA THR A 586 -19.71 -5.55 22.45
C THR A 586 -21.19 -5.45 22.05
N GLY A 587 -22.09 -5.55 23.03
CA GLY A 587 -23.52 -5.43 22.76
C GLY A 587 -23.92 -4.01 22.38
N VAL A 588 -24.81 -3.90 21.40
CA VAL A 588 -25.17 -2.67 20.69
C VAL A 588 -26.55 -2.15 21.08
N THR A 589 -26.77 -0.86 20.84
CA THR A 589 -28.08 -0.20 20.92
C THR A 589 -28.46 0.33 19.54
N VAL A 590 -29.50 -0.25 18.96
CA VAL A 590 -30.14 0.20 17.72
C VAL A 590 -31.30 1.12 18.07
N THR A 591 -31.42 2.25 17.38
CA THR A 591 -32.55 3.18 17.51
C THR A 591 -32.99 3.66 16.13
N TYR A 592 -34.17 3.24 15.69
CA TYR A 592 -34.77 3.73 14.45
C TYR A 592 -35.26 5.17 14.64
N THR A 593 -35.19 5.95 13.57
CA THR A 593 -35.61 7.35 13.50
C THR A 593 -36.67 7.62 12.45
N GLY A 594 -36.87 6.68 11.52
CA GLY A 594 -37.94 6.59 10.53
C GLY A 594 -38.00 5.18 9.94
N ASP A 595 -38.71 5.05 8.82
CA ASP A 595 -38.68 3.85 7.98
C ASP A 595 -37.24 3.64 7.44
N GLU A 596 -36.74 2.40 7.48
CA GLU A 596 -35.39 1.97 7.00
C GLU A 596 -34.19 2.84 7.47
N ALA A 597 -34.32 3.63 8.56
CA ALA A 597 -33.30 4.60 8.94
C ALA A 597 -33.15 4.79 10.46
N GLY A 598 -31.90 4.82 10.95
CA GLY A 598 -31.60 4.83 12.38
C GLY A 598 -30.13 5.04 12.74
N THR A 599 -29.78 4.62 13.96
CA THR A 599 -28.40 4.61 14.46
C THR A 599 -28.11 3.34 15.24
N ILE A 600 -26.90 2.80 15.12
CA ILE A 600 -26.38 1.67 15.92
C ILE A 600 -25.18 2.17 16.73
N THR A 601 -25.07 1.82 18.01
CA THR A 601 -23.93 2.22 18.86
C THR A 601 -23.57 1.17 19.92
N ASP A 602 -22.28 0.90 20.11
CA ASP A 602 -21.75 0.10 21.24
C ASP A 602 -21.58 0.93 22.53
N GLY A 603 -21.81 2.26 22.45
CA GLY A 603 -21.57 3.24 23.50
C GLY A 603 -20.24 4.00 23.41
N THR A 604 -19.38 3.64 22.46
CA THR A 604 -18.12 4.30 22.09
C THR A 604 -18.26 4.96 20.72
N ASP A 605 -18.70 4.15 19.76
CA ASP A 605 -18.73 4.38 18.32
C ASP A 605 -20.20 4.37 17.83
N THR A 606 -20.52 4.94 16.67
CA THR A 606 -21.92 5.17 16.23
C THR A 606 -22.09 5.19 14.71
N ILE A 607 -22.71 4.15 14.17
CA ILE A 607 -23.21 4.09 12.80
C ILE A 607 -24.50 4.91 12.70
N THR A 608 -24.65 5.67 11.62
CA THR A 608 -25.92 6.25 11.14
C THR A 608 -26.29 5.56 9.83
N PHE A 609 -27.51 5.02 9.73
CA PHE A 609 -27.95 4.29 8.54
C PHE A 609 -29.27 4.82 7.98
N SER A 610 -29.47 4.64 6.68
CA SER A 610 -30.71 4.88 5.95
C SER A 610 -30.79 3.97 4.73
N GLU A 611 -31.99 3.59 4.31
CA GLU A 611 -32.18 2.67 3.17
C GLU A 611 -31.47 1.34 3.50
N ILE A 612 -31.90 0.69 4.60
CA ILE A 612 -31.44 -0.60 5.12
C ILE A 612 -32.63 -1.41 5.64
N GLU A 613 -32.85 -2.60 5.08
CA GLU A 613 -34.00 -3.46 5.37
C GLU A 613 -33.72 -4.45 6.51
N ALA A 614 -32.46 -4.89 6.63
CA ALA A 614 -32.04 -5.98 7.50
C ALA A 614 -30.87 -5.63 8.44
N LEU A 615 -30.93 -6.11 9.68
CA LEU A 615 -29.85 -6.02 10.66
C LEU A 615 -29.52 -7.42 11.23
N ASN A 616 -28.28 -7.88 11.09
CA ASN A 616 -27.75 -8.99 11.87
C ASN A 616 -26.97 -8.40 13.05
N LEU A 617 -27.39 -8.69 14.29
CA LEU A 617 -26.81 -8.12 15.49
C LEU A 617 -25.78 -9.06 16.15
N THR A 618 -25.38 -8.79 17.39
CA THR A 618 -24.19 -9.39 18.00
C THR A 618 -24.50 -10.68 18.77
N ASP A 619 -23.45 -11.42 19.14
CA ASP A 619 -23.53 -12.52 20.11
C ASP A 619 -23.52 -11.99 21.58
N GLN A 620 -24.04 -10.77 21.82
CA GLN A 620 -24.19 -10.12 23.13
C GLN A 620 -25.62 -9.60 23.37
N ALA A 621 -25.91 -9.17 24.60
CA ALA A 621 -27.23 -8.63 24.97
C ALA A 621 -27.49 -7.23 24.38
N ASP A 622 -28.33 -7.21 23.34
CA ASP A 622 -28.59 -6.06 22.47
C ASP A 622 -29.93 -5.37 22.77
N LEU A 623 -30.03 -4.09 22.40
CA LEU A 623 -31.21 -3.25 22.63
C LEU A 623 -31.67 -2.59 21.32
N VAL A 624 -32.85 -2.96 20.83
CA VAL A 624 -33.45 -2.41 19.62
C VAL A 624 -34.72 -1.64 19.94
N ASP A 625 -34.79 -0.38 19.49
CA ASP A 625 -36.02 0.41 19.44
C ASP A 625 -36.41 0.70 17.99
N ALA A 626 -37.22 -0.18 17.39
CA ALA A 626 -37.81 -0.02 16.07
C ALA A 626 -39.14 0.76 16.10
N SER A 627 -39.55 1.36 17.23
CA SER A 627 -40.88 2.00 17.36
C SER A 627 -41.11 3.25 16.49
N ALA A 628 -40.08 3.69 15.75
CA ALA A 628 -40.16 4.75 14.75
C ALA A 628 -40.38 4.23 13.31
N ASP A 629 -40.11 2.95 13.05
CA ASP A 629 -40.35 2.30 11.76
C ASP A 629 -41.85 2.01 11.54
N SER A 630 -42.29 2.11 10.29
CA SER A 630 -43.64 1.78 9.86
C SER A 630 -43.74 1.00 8.54
N ALA A 631 -42.61 0.66 7.92
CA ALA A 631 -42.54 -0.21 6.75
C ALA A 631 -42.55 -1.70 7.15
N GLY A 632 -41.78 -2.03 8.18
CA GLY A 632 -41.50 -3.38 8.67
C GLY A 632 -40.05 -3.75 8.40
N THR A 633 -39.32 -4.20 9.42
CA THR A 633 -37.87 -4.48 9.34
C THR A 633 -37.54 -5.94 9.66
N VAL A 634 -36.39 -6.43 9.16
CA VAL A 634 -35.85 -7.76 9.48
C VAL A 634 -34.68 -7.60 10.46
N ILE A 635 -34.75 -8.28 11.61
CA ILE A 635 -33.68 -8.23 12.62
C ILE A 635 -33.37 -9.66 13.07
N ASP A 636 -32.10 -10.06 12.98
CA ASP A 636 -31.56 -11.18 13.75
C ASP A 636 -30.82 -10.63 14.97
N ALA A 637 -31.31 -10.91 16.17
CA ALA A 637 -30.73 -10.42 17.42
C ALA A 637 -29.49 -11.22 17.87
N GLY A 638 -29.15 -12.33 17.19
CA GLY A 638 -27.96 -13.11 17.52
C GLY A 638 -28.08 -13.90 18.83
N ALA A 639 -27.14 -13.71 19.76
CA ALA A 639 -27.13 -14.45 21.03
C ALA A 639 -27.02 -13.50 22.23
N GLY A 640 -28.08 -13.32 23.01
CA GLY A 640 -27.99 -12.44 24.17
C GLY A 640 -29.07 -12.67 25.21
N ASP A 641 -29.26 -11.66 26.07
CA ASP A 641 -30.48 -11.50 26.85
C ASP A 641 -31.17 -10.26 26.23
N ASP A 642 -31.71 -10.41 25.03
CA ASP A 642 -31.94 -9.30 24.09
C ASP A 642 -33.24 -8.54 24.36
N THR A 643 -33.35 -7.30 23.88
CA THR A 643 -34.57 -6.49 24.06
C THR A 643 -34.95 -5.78 22.77
N VAL A 644 -36.02 -6.24 22.11
CA VAL A 644 -36.47 -5.73 20.81
C VAL A 644 -37.85 -5.09 20.94
N THR A 645 -37.97 -3.80 20.63
CA THR A 645 -39.25 -3.07 20.55
C THR A 645 -39.70 -2.97 19.10
N PHE A 646 -40.88 -3.51 18.82
CA PHE A 646 -41.45 -3.64 17.48
C PHE A 646 -41.96 -2.31 16.92
N GLY A 647 -41.93 -2.17 15.60
CA GLY A 647 -42.38 -1.01 14.85
C GLY A 647 -43.90 -0.97 14.68
N ALA A 648 -44.33 -0.35 13.57
CA ALA A 648 -45.72 -0.35 13.13
C ALA A 648 -45.94 -1.14 11.81
N GLY A 649 -44.88 -1.70 11.22
CA GLY A 649 -44.91 -2.50 10.00
C GLY A 649 -45.37 -3.95 10.21
N ASP A 650 -45.02 -4.83 9.27
CA ASP A 650 -45.08 -6.29 9.43
C ASP A 650 -43.65 -6.80 9.72
N ASP A 651 -43.16 -6.67 10.97
CA ASP A 651 -41.76 -6.96 11.34
C ASP A 651 -41.38 -8.46 11.30
N SER A 652 -40.10 -8.79 11.10
CA SER A 652 -39.58 -10.17 11.18
C SER A 652 -38.35 -10.28 12.07
N ILE A 653 -38.52 -10.81 13.28
CA ILE A 653 -37.47 -10.90 14.31
C ILE A 653 -37.03 -12.36 14.51
N THR A 654 -35.72 -12.62 14.46
CA THR A 654 -35.09 -13.79 15.08
C THR A 654 -34.52 -13.33 16.41
N SER A 655 -34.92 -13.93 17.54
CA SER A 655 -34.39 -13.52 18.86
C SER A 655 -33.20 -14.37 19.32
N GLY A 656 -33.01 -15.54 18.72
CA GLY A 656 -31.82 -16.34 18.86
C GLY A 656 -31.73 -17.09 20.18
N ILE A 657 -30.65 -16.89 20.95
CA ILE A 657 -30.35 -17.72 22.13
C ILE A 657 -30.08 -16.98 23.45
N GLY A 658 -31.15 -16.62 24.16
CA GLY A 658 -31.05 -16.52 25.62
C GLY A 658 -32.36 -16.28 26.37
N TYR A 659 -32.57 -15.04 26.84
CA TYR A 659 -33.75 -14.66 27.63
C TYR A 659 -34.32 -13.32 27.17
N ASP A 660 -35.01 -13.36 26.04
CA ASP A 660 -35.25 -12.15 25.24
C ASP A 660 -36.57 -11.46 25.63
N GLU A 661 -36.60 -10.13 25.63
CA GLU A 661 -37.78 -9.30 25.94
C GLU A 661 -38.28 -8.61 24.65
N LEU A 662 -39.37 -9.14 24.11
CA LEU A 662 -39.97 -8.73 22.84
C LEU A 662 -41.18 -7.82 23.11
N ILE A 663 -41.01 -6.52 22.87
CA ILE A 663 -41.91 -5.45 23.33
C ILE A 663 -42.84 -5.01 22.19
N LEU A 664 -44.13 -5.33 22.30
CA LEU A 664 -45.12 -5.05 21.27
C LEU A 664 -45.71 -3.63 21.42
N SER A 665 -45.51 -2.80 20.40
CA SER A 665 -46.00 -1.42 20.34
C SER A 665 -47.49 -1.33 19.95
N SER A 666 -48.13 -0.17 20.14
CA SER A 666 -49.56 -0.04 19.88
C SER A 666 -49.87 0.55 18.49
N GLY A 667 -49.89 -0.28 17.45
CA GLY A 667 -50.30 0.16 16.12
C GLY A 667 -49.85 -0.69 14.93
N GLY A 668 -49.22 -1.84 15.17
CA GLY A 668 -48.51 -2.62 14.16
C GLY A 668 -49.37 -3.53 13.29
N GLY A 669 -48.66 -4.32 12.50
CA GLY A 669 -49.18 -5.14 11.43
C GLY A 669 -49.38 -6.60 11.83
N THR A 670 -48.48 -7.45 11.34
CA THR A 670 -48.50 -8.91 11.39
C THR A 670 -47.09 -9.45 11.57
N ASP A 671 -46.46 -9.00 12.65
CA ASP A 671 -45.10 -9.33 13.02
C ASP A 671 -44.89 -10.85 13.12
N THR A 672 -43.65 -11.28 12.87
CA THR A 672 -43.21 -12.68 12.97
C THR A 672 -42.02 -12.76 13.91
N ILE A 673 -42.05 -13.72 14.84
CA ILE A 673 -40.84 -14.18 15.54
C ILE A 673 -40.49 -15.56 14.97
N THR A 674 -39.28 -15.71 14.44
CA THR A 674 -38.89 -16.87 13.63
C THR A 674 -38.61 -18.13 14.46
N ASP A 675 -38.26 -17.96 15.75
CA ASP A 675 -37.65 -19.01 16.59
C ASP A 675 -38.14 -19.09 18.06
N PHE A 676 -39.11 -18.26 18.47
CA PHE A 676 -39.61 -18.09 19.84
C PHE A 676 -39.55 -19.33 20.78
N SER A 677 -38.65 -19.28 21.76
CA SER A 677 -38.26 -20.34 22.68
C SER A 677 -39.26 -20.54 23.83
N ILE A 678 -40.25 -21.41 23.60
CA ILE A 678 -41.18 -21.91 24.63
C ILE A 678 -40.54 -22.89 25.65
N SER A 679 -39.21 -22.88 25.80
CA SER A 679 -38.45 -23.62 26.81
C SER A 679 -38.60 -22.96 28.19
N ASP A 680 -38.39 -23.71 29.27
CA ASP A 680 -38.33 -23.20 30.66
C ASP A 680 -37.10 -23.85 31.29
N ASP A 681 -35.91 -23.43 30.82
CA ASP A 681 -34.65 -24.14 31.11
C ASP A 681 -34.13 -23.87 32.54
N ASP A 682 -34.48 -22.71 33.14
CA ASP A 682 -34.20 -22.40 34.54
C ASP A 682 -35.27 -22.94 35.52
N LEU A 683 -36.40 -23.44 35.00
CA LEU A 683 -37.55 -23.98 35.73
C LEU A 683 -38.24 -22.96 36.66
N ASP A 684 -38.14 -21.66 36.35
CA ASP A 684 -38.77 -20.60 37.14
C ASP A 684 -40.24 -20.33 36.78
N GLY A 685 -40.71 -20.94 35.68
CA GLY A 685 -42.10 -20.99 35.24
C GLY A 685 -42.47 -19.99 34.15
N PHE A 686 -41.50 -19.20 33.68
CA PHE A 686 -41.58 -18.42 32.46
C PHE A 686 -40.97 -19.20 31.29
N TYR A 687 -41.22 -18.73 30.07
CA TYR A 687 -40.45 -19.14 28.92
C TYR A 687 -39.11 -18.41 28.90
N ASN A 688 -38.13 -18.93 28.17
CA ASN A 688 -36.86 -18.25 27.96
C ASN A 688 -37.15 -16.84 27.39
N ASP A 689 -37.93 -16.78 26.30
CA ASP A 689 -38.34 -15.52 25.66
C ASP A 689 -39.67 -15.01 26.24
N GLN A 690 -39.80 -13.69 26.34
CA GLN A 690 -40.90 -12.99 26.99
C GLN A 690 -41.53 -11.95 26.06
N LEU A 691 -42.86 -11.84 26.08
CA LEU A 691 -43.59 -10.79 25.37
C LEU A 691 -43.98 -9.68 26.35
N ASP A 692 -43.44 -8.46 26.21
CA ASP A 692 -44.04 -7.31 26.89
C ASP A 692 -45.21 -6.76 26.06
N VAL A 693 -46.38 -6.80 26.67
CA VAL A 693 -47.66 -6.31 26.13
C VAL A 693 -48.16 -5.09 26.90
N SER A 694 -47.27 -4.39 27.63
CA SER A 694 -47.62 -3.32 28.55
C SER A 694 -48.18 -2.07 27.86
N ASP A 695 -47.71 -1.78 26.64
CA ASP A 695 -48.22 -0.67 25.82
C ASP A 695 -49.41 -1.06 24.92
N LEU A 696 -49.67 -2.35 24.71
CA LEU A 696 -50.87 -2.81 24.01
C LEU A 696 -52.17 -2.44 24.75
N THR A 697 -53.12 -1.88 24.00
CA THR A 697 -54.43 -1.43 24.52
C THR A 697 -55.62 -2.15 23.88
N GLY A 698 -56.84 -1.74 24.22
CA GLY A 698 -58.09 -2.43 23.80
C GLY A 698 -58.40 -3.69 24.61
N GLY A 699 -57.43 -4.20 25.37
CA GLY A 699 -57.59 -5.25 26.36
C GLY A 699 -58.50 -4.86 27.52
N THR A 700 -58.68 -5.80 28.44
CA THR A 700 -59.68 -5.69 29.50
C THR A 700 -59.09 -5.38 30.87
N GLY A 701 -57.79 -5.11 30.92
CA GLY A 701 -57.03 -4.60 32.05
C GLY A 701 -57.51 -3.24 32.57
N PRO A 702 -57.05 -2.82 33.76
CA PRO A 702 -56.92 -1.41 34.10
C PRO A 702 -56.28 -0.63 32.94
N ALA A 703 -56.73 0.62 32.75
CA ALA A 703 -56.45 1.46 31.58
C ALA A 703 -56.87 0.91 30.19
N GLY A 704 -57.15 -0.38 30.04
CA GLY A 704 -57.31 -1.05 28.74
C GLY A 704 -56.14 -1.97 28.38
N ALA A 705 -55.22 -2.22 29.33
CA ALA A 705 -54.07 -3.10 29.13
C ALA A 705 -54.49 -4.53 28.74
N VAL A 706 -53.63 -5.20 27.97
CA VAL A 706 -53.78 -6.60 27.57
C VAL A 706 -53.58 -7.54 28.76
N ARG A 707 -54.15 -8.75 28.64
CA ARG A 707 -53.97 -9.88 29.56
C ARG A 707 -53.97 -11.18 28.75
N ALA A 708 -53.41 -12.25 29.33
CA ALA A 708 -53.27 -13.61 28.80
C ALA A 708 -54.51 -14.32 28.18
N TRP A 709 -55.69 -13.69 28.21
CA TRP A 709 -56.96 -14.23 27.71
C TRP A 709 -57.73 -13.23 26.83
N ASP A 710 -57.16 -12.03 26.67
CA ASP A 710 -57.65 -11.01 25.74
C ASP A 710 -57.00 -11.22 24.37
N VAL A 711 -55.84 -11.91 24.34
CA VAL A 711 -55.21 -12.50 23.15
C VAL A 711 -56.04 -13.70 22.66
N SER A 712 -56.30 -13.78 21.37
CA SER A 712 -56.83 -14.99 20.72
C SER A 712 -55.75 -15.65 19.88
N VAL A 713 -55.67 -16.99 19.91
CA VAL A 713 -54.69 -17.75 19.12
C VAL A 713 -55.39 -18.59 18.06
N SER A 714 -54.85 -18.51 16.85
CA SER A 714 -55.28 -19.24 15.65
C SER A 714 -54.07 -19.86 14.95
N ASP A 715 -54.36 -20.65 13.92
CA ASP A 715 -53.39 -21.16 12.94
C ASP A 715 -53.25 -20.10 11.83
N ASP A 716 -52.02 -19.77 11.44
CA ASP A 716 -51.70 -18.85 10.34
C ASP A 716 -52.04 -19.41 8.94
N GLY A 717 -52.20 -20.73 8.83
CA GLY A 717 -52.38 -21.48 7.59
C GLY A 717 -51.17 -22.33 7.19
N LEU A 718 -50.03 -22.16 7.86
CA LEU A 718 -48.80 -22.95 7.72
C LEU A 718 -48.58 -23.88 8.92
N GLY A 719 -49.25 -23.62 10.05
CA GLY A 719 -49.23 -24.42 11.27
C GLY A 719 -48.65 -23.70 12.49
N ASN A 720 -48.32 -22.41 12.36
CA ASN A 720 -47.75 -21.57 13.39
C ASN A 720 -48.84 -20.92 14.27
N ALA A 721 -48.46 -20.47 15.45
CA ALA A 721 -49.35 -19.80 16.39
C ALA A 721 -49.48 -18.32 16.04
N LEU A 722 -50.58 -17.96 15.37
CA LEU A 722 -50.98 -16.57 15.16
C LEU A 722 -51.71 -16.07 16.41
N LEU A 723 -51.01 -15.26 17.21
CA LEU A 723 -51.59 -14.46 18.29
C LEU A 723 -52.25 -13.22 17.67
N THR A 724 -53.44 -12.88 18.13
CA THR A 724 -54.14 -11.64 17.75
C THR A 724 -54.56 -10.91 19.01
N PHE A 725 -54.16 -9.65 19.12
CA PHE A 725 -54.42 -8.81 20.28
C PHE A 725 -55.62 -7.88 20.07
N PRO A 726 -56.24 -7.37 21.16
CA PRO A 726 -57.44 -6.54 21.08
C PRO A 726 -57.30 -5.20 20.33
N SER A 727 -56.08 -4.69 20.17
CA SER A 727 -55.75 -3.46 19.43
C SER A 727 -55.93 -3.63 17.91
N GLY A 728 -55.71 -4.84 17.40
CA GLY A 728 -55.54 -5.13 15.97
C GLY A 728 -54.26 -5.92 15.70
N GLU A 729 -53.28 -5.76 16.60
CA GLU A 729 -51.94 -6.36 16.54
C GLU A 729 -51.97 -7.87 16.32
N LYS A 730 -51.02 -8.38 15.54
CA LYS A 730 -50.89 -9.80 15.26
C LYS A 730 -49.43 -10.21 15.28
N LEU A 731 -49.17 -11.32 15.95
CA LEU A 731 -47.84 -11.89 16.08
C LEU A 731 -47.87 -13.37 15.67
N VAL A 732 -47.06 -13.74 14.69
CA VAL A 732 -46.83 -15.12 14.28
C VAL A 732 -45.63 -15.66 15.05
N LEU A 733 -45.83 -16.71 15.84
CA LEU A 733 -44.73 -17.44 16.47
C LEU A 733 -44.40 -18.64 15.59
N GLN A 734 -43.40 -18.50 14.73
CA GLN A 734 -42.99 -19.54 13.79
C GLN A 734 -42.43 -20.76 14.55
N GLY A 735 -42.74 -21.97 14.06
CA GLY A 735 -42.36 -23.22 14.74
C GLY A 735 -43.17 -23.57 16.00
N VAL A 736 -43.80 -22.58 16.65
CA VAL A 736 -44.70 -22.78 17.80
C VAL A 736 -46.11 -23.09 17.32
N THR A 737 -46.65 -24.28 17.60
CA THR A 737 -48.02 -24.60 17.16
C THR A 737 -49.10 -23.88 18.01
N PRO A 738 -50.31 -23.62 17.47
CA PRO A 738 -51.41 -23.02 18.22
C PRO A 738 -51.81 -23.73 19.53
N ALA A 739 -51.43 -25.02 19.69
CA ALA A 739 -51.66 -25.80 20.90
C ALA A 739 -50.61 -25.54 22.01
N GLN A 740 -49.41 -25.10 21.65
CA GLN A 740 -48.34 -24.73 22.58
C GLN A 740 -48.55 -23.33 23.18
N MET A 741 -49.38 -22.48 22.55
CA MET A 741 -49.69 -21.12 23.01
C MET A 741 -51.20 -20.86 23.15
N THR A 742 -51.98 -21.79 23.72
CA THR A 742 -53.46 -21.69 23.75
C THR A 742 -54.06 -21.42 25.15
N THR A 743 -53.32 -21.72 26.23
CA THR A 743 -53.82 -21.61 27.59
C THR A 743 -53.31 -20.34 28.29
N ALA A 744 -54.10 -19.84 29.23
CA ALA A 744 -53.69 -18.70 30.06
C ALA A 744 -52.37 -18.96 30.82
N GLN A 745 -52.03 -20.23 31.13
CA GLN A 745 -50.75 -20.55 31.77
C GLN A 745 -49.57 -20.37 30.81
N GLN A 746 -49.66 -20.90 29.58
CA GLN A 746 -48.65 -20.68 28.53
C GLN A 746 -48.46 -19.19 28.25
N MET A 747 -49.57 -18.43 28.18
CA MET A 747 -49.54 -16.97 28.05
C MET A 747 -49.00 -16.22 29.28
N TYR A 748 -49.09 -16.77 30.50
CA TYR A 748 -48.39 -16.18 31.65
C TYR A 748 -46.89 -16.48 31.60
N SER A 749 -46.53 -17.69 31.16
CA SER A 749 -45.13 -18.07 30.97
C SER A 749 -44.46 -17.21 29.90
N ALA A 750 -45.19 -16.74 28.89
CA ALA A 750 -44.72 -15.77 27.91
C ALA A 750 -44.78 -14.28 28.36
N GLY A 751 -44.69 -13.94 29.67
CA GLY A 751 -44.45 -12.54 30.12
C GLY A 751 -45.49 -11.83 30.99
N ILE A 752 -46.59 -12.44 31.45
CA ILE A 752 -47.76 -11.69 31.97
C ILE A 752 -47.90 -11.80 33.58
N PRO A 753 -47.45 -10.84 34.51
CA PRO A 753 -46.77 -11.05 35.89
C PRO A 753 -47.46 -11.02 37.35
N CYS A 754 -46.70 -10.92 38.51
CA CYS A 754 -47.13 -11.14 39.97
C CYS A 754 -46.62 -10.23 41.21
N PHE A 755 -46.44 -10.73 42.50
CA PHE A 755 -46.41 -9.93 43.83
C PHE A 755 -45.60 -10.47 45.12
N THR A 756 -45.72 -9.85 46.36
CA THR A 756 -44.93 -10.09 47.66
C THR A 756 -45.57 -9.84 49.11
N PRO A 757 -44.86 -10.02 50.30
CA PRO A 757 -45.43 -10.20 51.67
C PRO A 757 -44.94 -9.47 52.95
N ASP A 758 -43.81 -9.86 53.61
CA ASP A 758 -43.83 -10.65 54.89
C ASP A 758 -43.37 -9.91 56.14
N VAL A 759 -44.24 -10.07 57.14
CA VAL A 759 -44.92 -8.93 57.73
C VAL A 759 -45.95 -9.51 58.71
N LEU A 760 -46.10 -8.93 59.90
CA LEU A 760 -47.20 -9.30 60.80
C LEU A 760 -48.53 -8.76 60.28
N ILE A 761 -49.49 -9.64 60.03
CA ILE A 761 -50.86 -9.29 59.66
C ILE A 761 -51.78 -9.43 60.87
N ALA A 762 -52.64 -8.43 61.10
CA ALA A 762 -53.62 -8.47 62.17
C ALA A 762 -54.66 -9.57 61.90
N THR A 763 -54.92 -10.43 62.89
CA THR A 763 -55.92 -11.51 62.81
C THR A 763 -56.75 -11.60 64.11
N GLN A 764 -57.84 -12.36 64.08
CA GLN A 764 -58.70 -12.60 65.24
C GLN A 764 -57.95 -13.29 66.41
N ARG A 765 -56.82 -13.95 66.15
CA ARG A 765 -55.94 -14.56 67.16
C ARG A 765 -54.75 -13.68 67.57
N GLY A 766 -54.75 -12.41 67.17
CA GLY A 766 -53.64 -11.45 67.34
C GLY A 766 -52.85 -11.24 66.04
N SER A 767 -51.76 -10.47 66.09
CA SER A 767 -50.90 -10.26 64.92
C SER A 767 -50.07 -11.52 64.61
N VAL A 768 -50.09 -11.99 63.36
CA VAL A 768 -49.49 -13.26 62.89
C VAL A 768 -48.65 -13.00 61.64
N PRO A 769 -47.41 -13.54 61.51
CA PRO A 769 -46.60 -13.36 60.30
C PRO A 769 -47.29 -13.90 59.04
N ALA A 770 -47.17 -13.22 57.90
CA ALA A 770 -47.81 -13.62 56.63
C ALA A 770 -47.44 -15.05 56.21
N GLY A 771 -46.17 -15.44 56.31
CA GLY A 771 -45.73 -16.83 56.09
C GLY A 771 -46.29 -17.88 57.08
N GLN A 772 -46.91 -17.45 58.18
CA GLN A 772 -47.58 -18.28 59.19
C GLN A 772 -49.11 -18.18 59.17
N ILE A 773 -49.67 -17.34 58.30
CA ILE A 773 -51.10 -17.36 57.96
C ILE A 773 -51.43 -18.67 57.26
N ARG A 774 -52.60 -19.23 57.55
CA ARG A 774 -53.10 -20.45 56.91
C ARG A 774 -54.51 -20.22 56.39
N VAL A 775 -54.88 -20.98 55.36
CA VAL A 775 -56.29 -21.07 54.91
C VAL A 775 -57.16 -21.42 56.12
N GLY A 776 -58.16 -20.59 56.37
CA GLY A 776 -59.04 -20.66 57.53
C GLY A 776 -58.78 -19.63 58.63
N ASP A 777 -57.62 -18.97 58.66
CA ASP A 777 -57.36 -17.85 59.58
C ASP A 777 -58.27 -16.65 59.29
N MET A 778 -58.62 -15.89 60.32
CA MET A 778 -59.52 -14.73 60.21
C MET A 778 -58.72 -13.42 60.29
N LEU A 779 -58.42 -12.79 59.15
CA LEU A 779 -57.70 -11.51 59.08
C LEU A 779 -58.58 -10.37 59.60
N GLN A 780 -57.98 -9.42 60.30
CA GLN A 780 -58.62 -8.15 60.63
C GLN A 780 -58.50 -7.22 59.43
N THR A 781 -59.63 -6.87 58.85
CA THR A 781 -59.73 -5.93 57.74
C THR A 781 -60.19 -4.56 58.26
N ALA A 782 -59.82 -3.50 57.55
CA ALA A 782 -60.33 -2.15 57.74
C ALA A 782 -61.79 -2.02 57.29
N ASP A 783 -62.24 -2.95 56.45
CA ASP A 783 -63.33 -2.74 55.51
C ASP A 783 -64.56 -3.58 55.87
N ASN A 784 -64.39 -4.89 56.06
CA ASN A 784 -65.49 -5.84 56.36
C ASN A 784 -65.33 -6.62 57.68
N GLY A 785 -64.49 -6.16 58.60
CA GLY A 785 -64.26 -6.80 59.91
C GLY A 785 -63.33 -8.01 59.82
N TYR A 786 -63.66 -9.13 60.49
CA TYR A 786 -62.83 -10.33 60.43
C TYR A 786 -63.21 -11.20 59.22
N GLN A 787 -62.27 -11.40 58.29
CA GLN A 787 -62.48 -12.11 57.03
C GLN A 787 -61.58 -13.34 56.90
N GLN A 788 -62.12 -14.42 56.32
CA GLN A 788 -61.41 -15.70 56.26
C GLN A 788 -60.42 -15.75 55.09
N VAL A 789 -59.19 -16.17 55.38
CA VAL A 789 -58.18 -16.50 54.36
C VAL A 789 -58.60 -17.77 53.64
N ILE A 790 -58.75 -17.69 52.33
CA ILE A 790 -59.11 -18.82 51.47
C ILE A 790 -57.92 -19.40 50.70
N TRP A 791 -56.83 -18.64 50.56
CA TRP A 791 -55.59 -19.11 49.95
C TRP A 791 -54.34 -18.42 50.52
N THR A 792 -53.21 -19.13 50.50
CA THR A 792 -51.87 -18.60 50.78
C THR A 792 -50.83 -19.27 49.87
N GLY A 793 -49.90 -18.54 49.27
CA GLY A 793 -48.80 -19.08 48.44
C GLY A 793 -47.49 -18.33 48.65
N SER A 794 -46.33 -18.87 48.24
CA SER A 794 -45.01 -18.23 48.50
C SER A 794 -43.88 -18.62 47.54
N ARG A 795 -43.01 -17.67 47.15
CA ARG A 795 -41.75 -17.84 46.39
C ARG A 795 -40.57 -17.34 47.26
N THR A 796 -39.33 -17.84 47.12
CA THR A 796 -38.17 -17.26 47.82
C THR A 796 -37.07 -16.93 46.83
N LEU A 797 -36.56 -15.70 46.89
CA LEU A 797 -35.46 -15.21 46.06
C LEU A 797 -34.16 -15.23 46.87
N SER A 798 -33.10 -15.78 46.33
CA SER A 798 -31.75 -15.78 46.92
C SER A 798 -31.06 -14.42 46.76
N PRO A 799 -29.97 -14.14 47.50
CA PRO A 799 -29.15 -12.95 47.27
C PRO A 799 -28.59 -12.87 45.84
N ALA A 800 -28.37 -14.00 45.17
CA ALA A 800 -27.93 -14.04 43.78
C ALA A 800 -29.07 -13.65 42.84
N ASP A 801 -30.28 -14.16 43.05
CA ASP A 801 -31.48 -13.83 42.28
C ASP A 801 -31.79 -12.32 42.40
N LEU A 802 -31.61 -11.76 43.60
CA LEU A 802 -31.78 -10.33 43.88
C LEU A 802 -30.60 -9.48 43.39
N ALA A 803 -29.41 -10.07 43.20
CA ALA A 803 -28.30 -9.40 42.54
C ALA A 803 -28.59 -9.28 41.03
N ARG A 804 -28.91 -10.41 40.39
CA ARG A 804 -29.24 -10.57 38.96
C ARG A 804 -30.51 -9.85 38.51
N ARG A 805 -31.56 -9.78 39.35
CA ARG A 805 -32.84 -9.12 39.01
C ARG A 805 -33.08 -7.91 39.96
N PRO A 806 -32.35 -6.77 39.80
CA PRO A 806 -32.38 -5.64 40.73
C PRO A 806 -33.76 -5.02 40.96
N HIS A 807 -34.61 -5.05 39.94
CA HIS A 807 -35.96 -4.49 40.00
C HIS A 807 -36.87 -5.26 40.97
N LEU A 808 -36.56 -6.52 41.31
CA LEU A 808 -37.29 -7.33 42.31
C LEU A 808 -36.81 -7.11 43.76
N ARG A 809 -35.75 -6.32 44.00
CA ARG A 809 -35.20 -6.07 45.34
C ARG A 809 -36.27 -5.45 46.27
N PRO A 810 -36.44 -5.95 47.50
CA PRO A 810 -37.52 -5.48 48.37
C PRO A 810 -37.27 -4.05 48.85
N TYR A 811 -38.37 -3.35 49.06
CA TYR A 811 -38.41 -2.06 49.73
C TYR A 811 -38.65 -2.27 51.22
N ARG A 812 -37.83 -1.63 52.05
CA ARG A 812 -37.94 -1.63 53.51
C ARG A 812 -38.50 -0.30 54.00
N LEU A 813 -39.74 -0.33 54.48
CA LEU A 813 -40.35 0.78 55.21
C LEU A 813 -39.97 0.70 56.69
N ARG A 814 -39.63 1.84 57.31
CA ARG A 814 -39.26 1.96 58.74
C ARG A 814 -40.23 2.87 59.49
N PRO A 815 -40.39 2.70 60.82
CA PRO A 815 -41.14 3.67 61.63
C PRO A 815 -40.48 5.05 61.62
N GLY A 816 -41.29 6.11 61.47
CA GLY A 816 -40.85 7.51 61.60
C GLY A 816 -41.19 8.42 60.41
N GLY A 817 -41.57 7.86 59.26
CA GLY A 817 -41.95 8.62 58.06
C GLY A 817 -43.46 8.85 57.89
N LEU A 818 -43.85 9.04 56.63
CA LEU A 818 -45.21 9.31 56.16
C LEU A 818 -46.18 8.16 56.51
N LEU A 819 -45.70 6.93 56.42
CA LEU A 819 -46.33 5.74 57.00
C LEU A 819 -45.46 5.22 58.14
N CYS A 820 -46.01 5.20 59.35
CA CYS A 820 -45.34 4.73 60.56
C CYS A 820 -45.81 3.32 60.94
N PRO A 821 -45.23 2.23 60.37
CA PRO A 821 -45.54 0.89 60.83
C PRO A 821 -45.05 0.68 62.26
N GLU A 822 -45.64 -0.27 62.98
CA GLU A 822 -45.24 -0.62 64.34
C GLU A 822 -43.80 -1.20 64.39
N ARG A 823 -43.35 -1.82 63.29
CA ARG A 823 -42.02 -2.39 63.07
C ARG A 823 -41.61 -2.21 61.60
N PRO A 824 -40.30 -2.25 61.26
CA PRO A 824 -39.88 -2.27 59.86
C PRO A 824 -40.43 -3.48 59.11
N MET A 825 -40.89 -3.27 57.87
CA MET A 825 -41.47 -4.30 56.98
C MET A 825 -40.73 -4.38 55.64
N LEU A 826 -40.74 -5.55 54.99
CA LEU A 826 -40.23 -5.76 53.63
C LEU A 826 -41.36 -6.01 52.64
N LEU A 827 -41.29 -5.38 51.48
CA LEU A 827 -42.36 -5.27 50.49
C LEU A 827 -41.78 -5.41 49.07
N SER A 828 -42.54 -5.86 48.07
CA SER A 828 -42.17 -5.61 46.66
C SER A 828 -42.14 -4.13 46.40
N PRO A 829 -41.37 -3.71 45.39
CA PRO A 829 -41.55 -2.41 44.76
C PRO A 829 -43.03 -2.06 44.50
N GLN A 830 -43.86 -3.03 44.09
CA GLN A 830 -45.26 -2.84 43.69
C GLN A 830 -46.28 -2.96 44.84
N HIS A 831 -45.90 -3.47 46.02
CA HIS A 831 -46.83 -3.70 47.14
C HIS A 831 -47.49 -2.39 47.58
N ARG A 832 -48.83 -2.39 47.73
CA ARG A 832 -49.61 -1.16 47.86
C ARG A 832 -50.08 -0.88 49.29
N LEU A 833 -49.56 0.19 49.87
CA LEU A 833 -49.88 0.67 51.20
C LEU A 833 -50.90 1.81 51.14
N LEU A 834 -51.85 1.84 52.08
CA LEU A 834 -52.88 2.86 52.14
C LEU A 834 -52.42 4.11 52.90
N ILE A 835 -52.59 5.27 52.27
CA ILE A 835 -52.27 6.60 52.80
C ILE A 835 -53.55 7.43 52.96
N GLY A 836 -53.66 8.12 54.10
CA GLY A 836 -54.87 8.84 54.52
C GLY A 836 -54.72 10.37 54.61
N ARG A 837 -55.88 11.04 54.49
CA ARG A 837 -56.26 12.47 54.52
C ARG A 837 -55.42 13.54 55.27
N LYS A 838 -54.42 13.20 56.07
CA LYS A 838 -53.56 14.15 56.82
C LYS A 838 -52.09 14.09 56.45
N ALA A 839 -51.61 12.97 55.91
CA ALA A 839 -50.19 12.74 55.68
C ALA A 839 -49.63 13.65 54.56
N LEU A 840 -50.41 13.87 53.49
CA LEU A 840 -49.99 14.54 52.26
C LEU A 840 -50.26 16.07 52.21
N GLY A 841 -50.65 16.70 53.32
CA GLY A 841 -50.68 18.16 53.46
C GLY A 841 -51.69 18.97 52.61
N ARG A 842 -52.55 18.34 51.78
CA ARG A 842 -53.59 19.03 50.98
C ARG A 842 -55.01 18.63 51.39
N ASP A 843 -55.94 19.59 51.27
CA ASP A 843 -57.40 19.38 51.39
C ASP A 843 -58.04 19.54 50.00
N ARG A 844 -59.00 18.64 49.67
CA ARG A 844 -59.58 18.39 48.32
C ARG A 844 -58.52 17.75 47.38
N GLN A 845 -58.62 16.50 46.93
CA GLN A 845 -59.81 15.88 46.30
C GLN A 845 -59.89 14.33 46.47
N PHE A 846 -59.02 13.72 47.28
CA PHE A 846 -58.96 12.26 47.50
C PHE A 846 -59.00 11.93 49.00
N ASP A 847 -59.88 11.01 49.42
CA ASP A 847 -60.07 10.72 50.85
C ASP A 847 -59.08 9.67 51.41
N GLU A 848 -58.82 8.60 50.64
CA GLU A 848 -57.82 7.56 50.93
C GLU A 848 -57.28 6.96 49.61
N SER A 849 -55.96 6.72 49.55
CA SER A 849 -55.25 6.28 48.34
C SER A 849 -54.13 5.27 48.65
N PHE A 850 -53.98 4.27 47.80
CA PHE A 850 -52.84 3.35 47.78
C PHE A 850 -51.60 4.01 47.15
N LEU A 851 -50.42 3.73 47.70
CA LEU A 851 -49.11 4.05 47.14
C LEU A 851 -48.27 2.76 47.11
N SER A 852 -47.56 2.50 46.02
CA SER A 852 -46.63 1.37 45.97
C SER A 852 -45.36 1.66 46.78
N ALA A 853 -44.67 0.63 47.27
CA ALA A 853 -43.45 0.82 48.07
C ALA A 853 -42.33 1.56 47.29
N LYS A 854 -42.21 1.31 45.97
CA LYS A 854 -41.31 2.03 45.04
C LYS A 854 -41.59 3.53 45.02
N LEU A 855 -42.86 3.92 44.88
CA LEU A 855 -43.27 5.33 44.86
C LEU A 855 -43.26 5.98 46.26
N LEU A 856 -43.44 5.19 47.32
CA LEU A 856 -43.27 5.68 48.69
C LEU A 856 -41.81 6.05 48.97
N ALA A 857 -40.83 5.31 48.44
CA ALA A 857 -39.41 5.64 48.59
C ALA A 857 -39.00 6.94 47.87
N GLU A 858 -39.77 7.41 46.88
CA GLU A 858 -39.58 8.72 46.24
C GLU A 858 -40.11 9.88 47.12
N LEU A 859 -41.02 9.59 48.06
CA LEU A 859 -41.66 10.59 48.93
C LEU A 859 -41.20 10.56 50.39
N ASP A 860 -40.74 9.43 50.90
CA ASP A 860 -40.54 9.17 52.32
C ASP A 860 -39.20 8.47 52.52
N THR A 861 -38.25 9.19 53.11
CA THR A 861 -36.87 8.71 53.34
C THR A 861 -36.78 7.54 54.32
N SER A 862 -37.87 7.19 55.02
CA SER A 862 -37.96 5.98 55.85
C SER A 862 -38.28 4.71 55.03
N CYS A 863 -38.68 4.84 53.77
CA CYS A 863 -38.84 3.75 52.81
C CYS A 863 -37.65 3.71 51.85
N VAL A 864 -36.90 2.60 51.83
CA VAL A 864 -35.71 2.47 50.96
C VAL A 864 -35.64 1.09 50.32
N GLN A 865 -35.25 1.02 49.04
CA GLN A 865 -34.89 -0.26 48.41
C GLN A 865 -33.67 -0.85 49.13
N LEU A 866 -33.63 -2.17 49.32
CA LEU A 866 -32.47 -2.84 49.90
C LEU A 866 -31.42 -3.19 48.85
N PRO A 867 -30.11 -3.10 49.18
CA PRO A 867 -29.05 -3.64 48.34
C PRO A 867 -29.12 -5.17 48.30
N GLY A 868 -28.72 -5.78 47.17
CA GLY A 868 -28.92 -7.21 46.86
C GLY A 868 -28.31 -8.19 47.86
N GLU A 869 -27.25 -7.79 48.59
CA GLU A 869 -26.55 -8.62 49.58
C GLU A 869 -27.33 -8.86 50.89
N SER A 870 -28.56 -8.36 51.03
CA SER A 870 -29.31 -8.32 52.30
C SER A 870 -29.81 -9.69 52.84
N GLY A 871 -29.43 -10.80 52.20
CA GLY A 871 -29.93 -12.15 52.48
C GLY A 871 -31.12 -12.54 51.60
N PRO A 872 -31.51 -13.83 51.56
CA PRO A 872 -32.64 -14.30 50.76
C PRO A 872 -33.96 -13.69 51.26
N VAL A 873 -34.86 -13.39 50.33
CA VAL A 873 -36.14 -12.70 50.58
C VAL A 873 -37.28 -13.60 50.11
N THR A 874 -38.08 -14.08 51.07
CA THR A 874 -39.32 -14.80 50.76
C THR A 874 -40.43 -13.82 50.41
N TYR A 875 -41.17 -14.16 49.37
CA TYR A 875 -42.39 -13.53 48.88
C TYR A 875 -43.65 -14.42 49.14
N VAL A 876 -44.82 -13.89 49.56
CA VAL A 876 -46.04 -14.63 50.04
C VAL A 876 -47.33 -13.87 49.67
N HIS A 877 -48.31 -14.59 49.13
CA HIS A 877 -49.66 -14.07 48.94
C HIS A 877 -50.64 -14.71 49.89
N LEU A 878 -51.71 -13.96 50.14
CA LEU A 878 -52.85 -14.36 50.95
C LEU A 878 -54.10 -13.69 50.40
N MET A 879 -55.12 -14.50 50.15
CA MET A 879 -56.38 -14.09 49.57
C MET A 879 -57.52 -14.37 50.55
N THR A 880 -58.42 -13.41 50.69
CA THR A 880 -59.73 -13.53 51.35
C THR A 880 -60.83 -13.70 50.30
N GLU A 881 -62.06 -14.04 50.70
CA GLU A 881 -63.19 -14.19 49.75
C GLU A 881 -63.47 -12.93 48.89
N GLN A 882 -63.01 -11.77 49.34
CA GLN A 882 -63.14 -10.46 48.69
C GLN A 882 -61.81 -9.69 48.76
N HIS A 883 -61.67 -8.60 48.01
CA HIS A 883 -60.58 -7.64 48.21
C HIS A 883 -60.79 -6.97 49.57
N GLU A 884 -59.78 -7.07 50.43
CA GLU A 884 -59.82 -6.50 51.76
C GLU A 884 -58.55 -5.68 51.97
N VAL A 885 -58.71 -4.49 52.57
CA VAL A 885 -57.56 -3.83 53.18
C VAL A 885 -57.35 -4.39 54.58
N ILE A 886 -56.25 -5.10 54.75
CA ILE A 886 -55.79 -5.69 56.01
C ILE A 886 -54.78 -4.79 56.69
N PHE A 887 -54.51 -5.03 57.97
CA PHE A 887 -53.45 -4.32 58.68
C PHE A 887 -52.17 -5.16 58.76
N ALA A 888 -51.12 -4.68 58.09
CA ALA A 888 -49.75 -5.18 58.06
C ALA A 888 -48.85 -4.30 58.94
N GLU A 889 -48.33 -4.81 60.05
CA GLU A 889 -47.56 -4.05 61.07
C GLU A 889 -48.26 -2.73 61.45
N GLY A 890 -49.60 -2.73 61.56
CA GLY A 890 -50.43 -1.56 61.84
C GLY A 890 -50.76 -0.66 60.64
N ILE A 891 -50.10 -0.85 59.49
CA ILE A 891 -50.38 -0.14 58.23
C ILE A 891 -51.49 -0.86 57.44
N ALA A 892 -52.48 -0.11 57.00
CA ALA A 892 -53.48 -0.62 56.07
C ALA A 892 -52.82 -0.93 54.70
N THR A 893 -52.93 -2.16 54.23
CA THR A 893 -52.40 -2.65 52.93
C THR A 893 -53.41 -3.60 52.30
N GLU A 894 -53.34 -3.84 50.99
CA GLU A 894 -54.25 -4.78 50.32
C GLU A 894 -53.87 -6.25 50.52
N THR A 895 -54.87 -7.12 50.73
CA THR A 895 -54.72 -8.56 50.49
C THR A 895 -54.36 -8.82 49.03
N PHE A 896 -53.78 -9.97 48.72
CA PHE A 896 -53.76 -10.47 47.36
C PHE A 896 -55.17 -10.93 46.98
N TRP A 897 -55.99 -9.98 46.56
CA TRP A 897 -57.15 -10.25 45.74
C TRP A 897 -56.72 -9.90 44.33
N PRO A 898 -56.45 -10.91 43.48
CA PRO A 898 -56.15 -10.63 42.09
C PRO A 898 -57.34 -9.87 41.51
N GLY A 899 -57.05 -8.87 40.68
CA GLY A 899 -58.10 -8.14 39.98
C GLY A 899 -58.88 -9.06 39.04
N PRO A 900 -59.66 -8.50 38.10
CA PRO A 900 -60.25 -9.30 37.03
C PRO A 900 -59.21 -10.19 36.30
N GLU A 901 -57.91 -9.88 36.42
CA GLU A 901 -56.62 -10.57 36.13
C GLU A 901 -56.40 -12.02 36.61
N ALA A 902 -57.10 -12.58 37.60
CA ALA A 902 -57.03 -14.05 37.83
C ALA A 902 -58.32 -14.80 37.51
N VAL A 903 -59.46 -14.11 37.42
CA VAL A 903 -60.77 -14.75 37.23
C VAL A 903 -60.87 -15.49 35.90
N ARG A 904 -60.11 -15.10 34.87
CA ARG A 904 -60.11 -15.78 33.57
C ARG A 904 -58.89 -16.67 33.31
N GLY A 905 -57.95 -16.74 34.26
CA GLY A 905 -56.97 -17.84 34.34
C GLY A 905 -57.62 -19.18 34.71
N LEU A 906 -58.87 -19.15 35.21
CA LEU A 906 -59.69 -20.33 35.45
C LEU A 906 -60.13 -21.00 34.13
N HIS A 907 -60.03 -22.32 34.06
CA HIS A 907 -60.56 -23.14 32.98
C HIS A 907 -62.10 -23.01 32.86
N THR A 908 -62.66 -23.33 31.68
CA THR A 908 -64.07 -23.04 31.34
C THR A 908 -65.09 -23.57 32.35
N ASP A 909 -64.88 -24.76 32.91
CA ASP A 909 -65.80 -25.34 33.91
C ASP A 909 -65.71 -24.65 35.29
N GLY A 910 -64.51 -24.22 35.71
CA GLY A 910 -64.34 -23.43 36.93
C GLY A 910 -64.92 -22.01 36.82
N ARG A 911 -64.81 -21.38 35.64
CA ARG A 911 -65.52 -20.13 35.32
C ARG A 911 -67.04 -20.32 35.35
N ARG A 912 -67.55 -21.45 34.84
CA ARG A 912 -68.98 -21.78 34.82
C ARG A 912 -69.56 -21.93 36.23
N GLU A 913 -68.86 -22.65 37.10
CA GLU A 913 -69.22 -22.78 38.52
C GLU A 913 -69.24 -21.42 39.24
N LEU A 914 -68.21 -20.59 39.03
CA LEU A 914 -68.12 -19.24 39.61
C LEU A 914 -69.27 -18.32 39.18
N PHE A 915 -69.67 -18.35 37.90
CA PHE A 915 -70.75 -17.51 37.38
C PHE A 915 -72.16 -18.03 37.67
N GLU A 916 -72.33 -19.34 37.92
CA GLU A 916 -73.57 -19.90 38.48
C GLU A 916 -73.76 -19.47 39.94
N LEU A 917 -72.68 -19.30 40.71
CA LEU A 917 -72.72 -18.81 42.09
C LEU A 917 -72.93 -17.29 42.19
N PHE A 918 -72.32 -16.48 41.31
CA PHE A 918 -72.33 -15.01 41.42
C PHE A 918 -72.66 -14.27 40.10
N PRO A 919 -73.92 -14.34 39.61
CA PRO A 919 -74.29 -13.89 38.26
C PRO A 919 -74.20 -12.37 38.00
N GLY A 920 -73.99 -11.54 39.02
CA GLY A 920 -73.84 -10.08 38.86
C GLY A 920 -72.48 -9.63 38.33
N LEU A 921 -71.43 -10.47 38.47
CA LEU A 921 -70.05 -10.13 38.11
C LEU A 921 -69.79 -10.06 36.60
N THR A 922 -70.69 -10.63 35.79
CA THR A 922 -70.64 -10.60 34.32
C THR A 922 -70.57 -9.18 33.72
N SER A 923 -71.04 -8.15 34.43
CA SER A 923 -71.09 -6.77 33.94
C SER A 923 -69.84 -5.93 34.19
N ALA A 924 -68.86 -6.44 34.95
CA ALA A 924 -67.67 -5.68 35.37
C ALA A 924 -66.38 -5.99 34.57
N ILE A 925 -66.46 -6.91 33.61
CA ILE A 925 -65.30 -7.54 32.93
C ILE A 925 -64.56 -6.59 31.97
N GLY A 926 -65.18 -5.50 31.51
CA GLY A 926 -64.63 -4.56 30.53
C GLY A 926 -64.76 -3.08 30.92
N LEU A 927 -64.30 -2.71 32.12
CA LEU A 927 -64.22 -1.31 32.54
C LEU A 927 -62.83 -0.96 33.07
N SER A 928 -62.29 0.15 32.58
CA SER A 928 -61.10 0.82 33.11
C SER A 928 -61.44 2.23 33.67
N GLY A 929 -60.45 2.86 34.32
CA GLY A 929 -60.52 4.26 34.77
C GLY A 929 -61.64 4.58 35.79
N PRO A 930 -62.12 5.86 35.84
CA PRO A 930 -63.12 6.31 36.80
C PRO A 930 -64.48 5.60 36.70
N THR A 931 -64.77 4.95 35.57
CA THR A 931 -66.01 4.19 35.36
C THR A 931 -65.92 2.78 35.94
N ALA A 932 -64.76 2.10 35.81
CA ALA A 932 -64.44 0.90 36.58
C ALA A 932 -64.58 1.17 38.07
N ARG A 933 -63.92 2.23 38.55
CA ARG A 933 -63.99 2.64 39.96
C ARG A 933 -65.42 2.82 40.44
N ARG A 934 -66.31 3.43 39.64
CA ARG A 934 -67.74 3.58 40.01
C ARG A 934 -68.52 2.26 40.07
N GLN A 935 -68.09 1.21 39.36
CA GLN A 935 -68.70 -0.12 39.46
C GLN A 935 -68.08 -0.96 40.58
N VAL A 936 -66.76 -0.90 40.78
CA VAL A 936 -66.09 -1.44 41.97
C VAL A 936 -66.69 -0.79 43.23
N CYS A 937 -66.91 0.53 43.26
CA CYS A 937 -67.65 1.23 44.31
C CYS A 937 -69.15 0.88 44.43
N LYS A 938 -69.77 0.20 43.45
CA LYS A 938 -71.15 -0.30 43.57
C LYS A 938 -71.18 -1.69 44.22
N ALA A 939 -70.16 -2.51 44.00
CA ALA A 939 -70.00 -3.81 44.66
C ALA A 939 -69.40 -3.68 46.07
N TYR A 940 -68.32 -2.90 46.19
CA TYR A 940 -67.51 -2.71 47.40
C TYR A 940 -67.75 -1.35 48.10
N GLY A 941 -68.75 -0.57 47.68
CA GLY A 941 -69.10 0.69 48.37
C GLY A 941 -67.95 1.72 48.39
N GLY A 942 -67.71 2.32 49.56
CA GLY A 942 -66.65 3.31 49.77
C GLY A 942 -65.22 2.76 49.82
N LEU A 943 -65.05 1.44 49.66
CA LEU A 943 -63.79 0.75 49.93
C LEU A 943 -62.78 0.79 48.76
N ALA A 944 -63.21 1.11 47.54
CA ALA A 944 -62.32 1.22 46.39
C ALA A 944 -61.46 2.51 46.49
N ARG A 945 -60.18 2.36 46.85
CA ARG A 945 -59.18 3.44 47.02
C ARG A 945 -58.41 3.73 45.72
N TYR A 946 -57.78 4.92 45.60
CA TYR A 946 -57.04 5.30 44.37
C TYR A 946 -55.59 4.82 44.46
N ALA A 947 -55.07 4.11 43.47
CA ALA A 947 -53.62 3.95 43.35
C ALA A 947 -53.01 5.27 42.84
N MET A 948 -52.03 5.81 43.57
CA MET A 948 -51.22 6.95 43.14
C MET A 948 -50.11 6.47 42.20
N ARG A 949 -49.84 7.26 41.16
CA ARG A 949 -48.79 7.06 40.16
C ARG A 949 -47.68 8.09 40.35
N ARG A 950 -46.52 7.89 39.71
CA ARG A 950 -45.38 8.82 39.79
C ARG A 950 -45.76 10.27 39.41
N CYS A 951 -46.59 10.46 38.39
CA CYS A 951 -47.10 11.78 38.01
C CYS A 951 -47.99 12.44 39.08
N ASP A 952 -48.72 11.65 39.88
CA ASP A 952 -49.53 12.16 41.00
C ASP A 952 -48.66 12.63 42.19
N LEU A 953 -47.34 12.34 42.17
CA LEU A 953 -46.36 12.80 43.17
C LEU A 953 -45.79 14.19 42.87
N GLN A 954 -45.90 14.66 41.62
CA GLN A 954 -45.39 15.96 41.21
C GLN A 954 -46.07 17.06 42.05
N ASN A 955 -45.27 17.85 42.77
CA ASN A 955 -45.69 18.89 43.73
C ASN A 955 -46.21 18.40 45.11
N LEU A 956 -45.83 17.19 45.55
CA LEU A 956 -45.89 16.78 46.96
C LEU A 956 -44.55 17.08 47.68
N PRO A 957 -44.55 17.33 49.00
CA PRO A 957 -43.31 17.40 49.78
C PRO A 957 -42.63 16.02 49.85
N VAL A 958 -41.30 16.01 49.95
CA VAL A 958 -40.52 14.84 50.42
C VAL A 958 -40.45 14.93 51.96
N PHE A 959 -40.60 13.78 52.63
CA PHE A 959 -40.79 13.63 54.08
C PHE A 959 -39.66 12.86 54.79
#